data_AF-A0A6B8KHQ4-F1
#
_entry.id   AF-A0A6B8KHQ4-F1
#
_cell.length_a   1.000
_cell.length_b   1.000
_cell.length_c   1.000
_cell.angle_alpha   90.00
_cell.angle_beta   90.00
_cell.angle_gamma   90.00
#
_symmetry.space_group_name_H-M   'P 1'
#
loop_
_entity.id
_entity.type
_entity.pdbx_description
1 polymer ?
#
loop_
_entity_poly.entity_id
_entity_poly.type
_entity_poly.pdbx_seq_one_letter_code
_entity_poly.pdbx_strand_id
1 'polypeptide(L)'
;MYSDMLFELSRVDLGALPAPEIIIVGGGAVGLTMAAELARKQRRVLLLEAGTKRVSRESQALMEGASWEGFPLVGLHSGRFRVLGGGTNFWGGQLVPMDQAVFLDRPWREETAWPIAPEEIQAYYRRAFELIGMRQQLEDPEVWKRLGITPPASSSNIDLIFTRWAPEPNFAQLFAEDIEKSPNLTVLLDAQVTAFEMENDRVVGARTKSLSGREATFRAPFVVLANGTVEIARLLMLPLASGQPAPWSGNPWLGKGFLDHVDCDAGSAYPIDKERFHEIFDNAYIDGVKYSPKLKLACDAQMKHELGSIAGHFLFNSSLSEHLAFAKSFVKSLMRGRFDVDLKSLPREALFILRFSLPLVLRYIFYRRMYNPADLGIQLRLTSEQRALMSSAITLSEERDCLGVPQVKVVWKVEEAEIATLSRFALMLAEYIEGAGLARIELDPRLAAGDPAFLQGIDDANHQMGGARMAGDAAGGVVDANLRVFGAQNLFVAGAAVYPSSGFPNPTFTAIALGLRVCDSIVDALQNDRTPESKAESRVEPLARRHPKIAGVETTPLGFGCAYLTAGWEQRKSSRLIHAALEGGIRHFDVAPSYGMGSAEDALGAALVGRRSEVTIASKAGLARPQVKSYVMAARALAAPIRRALPMITRGVGSKVVQGARRQFGLPVIEASLTESLRRLRTDYLDLFFLHQAEPEDVTDEVLRFLDDLRSKGLVRWIGVASDRSACETIAVAHPGFFDAFQYSWSILNHDCPPFGGARLTLTHRALLNALQPVGEWLSQRPDACQRLSEAAQMDLSAERNLADVLLSCALLANEDGIVLASSRKTQRVRRLGEVMENQSLKNSARAFLAAFPQEAGTYFGSEARPA
;
A
#
# COMPACT_ATOMS: atom_id res chain seq x y z
N MET A 1 -14.04 23.86 -9.99
CA MET A 1 -15.16 23.07 -9.41
C MET A 1 -14.76 21.62 -9.56
N TYR A 2 -14.44 20.79 -8.57
CA TYR A 2 -14.58 20.78 -7.11
C TYR A 2 -13.20 20.48 -6.51
N SER A 3 -12.75 21.24 -5.47
CA SER A 3 -11.38 21.13 -4.95
C SER A 3 -11.24 20.17 -3.76
N ASP A 4 -12.34 19.65 -3.22
CA ASP A 4 -12.35 18.70 -2.10
C ASP A 4 -13.55 17.76 -2.27
N MET A 5 -13.35 16.43 -2.18
CA MET A 5 -14.41 15.41 -2.21
C MET A 5 -14.84 14.94 -0.80
N LEU A 6 -14.50 15.75 0.21
CA LEU A 6 -14.81 15.58 1.61
C LEU A 6 -15.79 16.68 2.05
N PHE A 7 -16.98 16.28 2.50
CA PHE A 7 -18.07 17.18 2.80
C PHE A 7 -18.59 16.96 4.23
N GLU A 8 -19.28 17.95 4.78
CA GLU A 8 -20.07 17.81 6.02
C GLU A 8 -21.55 17.87 5.67
N LEU A 9 -22.36 16.92 6.16
CA LEU A 9 -23.80 16.84 5.87
C LEU A 9 -24.51 18.16 6.21
N SER A 10 -24.15 18.80 7.32
CA SER A 10 -24.73 20.07 7.75
C SER A 10 -24.53 21.22 6.75
N ARG A 11 -23.49 21.17 5.90
CA ARG A 11 -23.06 22.29 5.05
C ARG A 11 -23.13 22.02 3.55
N VAL A 12 -23.20 20.75 3.14
CA VAL A 12 -23.15 20.38 1.72
C VAL A 12 -24.43 20.77 0.99
N ASP A 13 -24.29 21.13 -0.28
CA ASP A 13 -25.42 21.13 -1.22
C ASP A 13 -25.65 19.71 -1.73
N LEU A 14 -26.77 19.10 -1.33
CA LEU A 14 -27.08 17.71 -1.65
C LEU A 14 -27.32 17.49 -3.15
N GLY A 15 -27.81 18.51 -3.87
CA GLY A 15 -28.03 18.43 -5.32
C GLY A 15 -26.74 18.39 -6.13
N ALA A 16 -25.62 18.79 -5.53
CA ALA A 16 -24.31 18.81 -6.17
C ALA A 16 -23.53 17.49 -6.02
N LEU A 17 -24.03 16.54 -5.22
CA LEU A 17 -23.34 15.26 -5.00
C LEU A 17 -23.60 14.28 -6.16
N PRO A 18 -22.56 13.61 -6.69
CA PRO A 18 -22.75 12.62 -7.74
C PRO A 18 -23.53 11.41 -7.21
N ALA A 19 -24.42 10.86 -8.02
CA ALA A 19 -25.16 9.65 -7.66
C ALA A 19 -24.20 8.45 -7.47
N PRO A 20 -24.19 7.80 -6.29
CA PRO A 20 -23.30 6.67 -6.03
C PRO A 20 -23.84 5.35 -6.60
N GLU A 21 -22.92 4.45 -6.97
CA GLU A 21 -23.23 3.04 -7.21
C GLU A 21 -23.25 2.25 -5.89
N ILE A 22 -22.49 2.72 -4.90
CA ILE A 22 -22.25 2.01 -3.64
C ILE A 22 -22.27 3.01 -2.48
N ILE A 23 -23.05 2.71 -1.44
CA ILE A 23 -22.97 3.40 -0.15
C ILE A 23 -22.17 2.53 0.83
N ILE A 24 -21.16 3.11 1.46
CA ILE A 24 -20.43 2.49 2.57
C ILE A 24 -20.72 3.29 3.84
N VAL A 25 -21.22 2.62 4.87
CA VAL A 25 -21.56 3.22 6.17
C VAL A 25 -20.41 2.99 7.14
N GLY A 26 -19.70 4.05 7.52
CA GLY A 26 -18.56 4.04 8.44
C GLY A 26 -17.22 4.25 7.73
N GLY A 27 -16.53 5.33 8.06
CA GLY A 27 -15.19 5.69 7.58
C GLY A 27 -14.06 5.16 8.46
N GLY A 28 -14.22 3.95 9.02
CA GLY A 28 -13.19 3.26 9.80
C GLY A 28 -12.18 2.48 8.95
N ALA A 29 -11.45 1.55 9.56
CA ALA A 29 -10.42 0.76 8.88
C ALA A 29 -10.94 0.02 7.64
N VAL A 30 -12.05 -0.72 7.81
CA VAL A 30 -12.68 -1.53 6.76
C VAL A 30 -13.30 -0.62 5.70
N GLY A 31 -14.15 0.33 6.10
CA GLY A 31 -14.86 1.19 5.17
C GLY A 31 -13.96 2.06 4.32
N LEU A 32 -12.89 2.65 4.88
CA LEU A 32 -11.92 3.43 4.09
C LEU A 32 -11.12 2.55 3.12
N THR A 33 -10.71 1.36 3.55
CA THR A 33 -9.97 0.45 2.66
C THR A 33 -10.84 0.00 1.49
N MET A 34 -12.11 -0.36 1.75
CA MET A 34 -13.08 -0.71 0.72
C MET A 34 -13.39 0.47 -0.22
N ALA A 35 -13.59 1.66 0.34
CA ALA A 35 -13.90 2.87 -0.43
C ALA A 35 -12.76 3.24 -1.38
N ALA A 36 -11.51 3.22 -0.88
CA ALA A 36 -10.32 3.45 -1.69
C ALA A 36 -10.17 2.40 -2.80
N GLU A 37 -10.36 1.12 -2.46
CA GLU A 37 -10.28 0.03 -3.44
C GLU A 37 -11.31 0.18 -4.57
N LEU A 38 -12.59 0.39 -4.22
CA LEU A 38 -13.67 0.55 -5.18
C LEU A 38 -13.50 1.81 -6.03
N ALA A 39 -13.07 2.92 -5.43
CA ALA A 39 -12.81 4.16 -6.16
C ALA A 39 -11.64 4.03 -7.16
N ARG A 40 -10.58 3.30 -6.78
CA ARG A 40 -9.46 2.96 -7.69
C ARG A 40 -9.91 2.06 -8.83
N LYS A 41 -10.89 1.18 -8.60
CA LYS A 41 -11.61 0.41 -9.63
C LYS A 41 -12.67 1.20 -10.39
N GLN A 42 -12.64 2.53 -10.32
CA GLN A 42 -13.53 3.44 -11.05
C GLN A 42 -15.03 3.26 -10.72
N ARG A 43 -15.35 2.87 -9.47
CA ARG A 43 -16.72 2.81 -8.97
C ARG A 43 -17.06 4.02 -8.13
N ARG A 44 -18.26 4.58 -8.32
CA ARG A 44 -18.75 5.75 -7.58
C ARG A 44 -19.21 5.34 -6.19
N VAL A 45 -18.46 5.73 -5.18
CA VAL A 45 -18.68 5.40 -3.77
C VAL A 45 -19.09 6.64 -2.99
N LEU A 46 -20.16 6.52 -2.20
CA LEU A 46 -20.48 7.45 -1.13
C LEU A 46 -20.16 6.81 0.22
N LEU A 47 -19.17 7.36 0.90
CA LEU A 47 -18.78 6.95 2.26
C LEU A 47 -19.45 7.88 3.27
N LEU A 48 -20.32 7.33 4.12
CA LEU A 48 -21.04 8.06 5.17
C LEU A 48 -20.34 7.82 6.52
N GLU A 49 -19.76 8.87 7.10
CA GLU A 49 -19.10 8.82 8.41
C GLU A 49 -19.92 9.62 9.44
N ALA A 50 -20.26 8.96 10.55
CA ALA A 50 -21.10 9.55 11.60
C ALA A 50 -20.36 10.62 12.43
N GLY A 51 -19.03 10.60 12.41
CA GLY A 51 -18.15 11.55 13.07
C GLY A 51 -17.63 12.67 12.18
N THR A 52 -16.77 13.49 12.78
CA THR A 52 -16.13 14.64 12.14
C THR A 52 -14.74 14.30 11.59
N LYS A 53 -14.08 15.24 10.90
CA LYS A 53 -12.70 15.05 10.37
C LYS A 53 -11.66 14.84 11.49
N ARG A 54 -11.93 15.39 12.67
CA ARG A 54 -11.12 15.28 13.89
C ARG A 54 -12.02 14.87 15.04
N VAL A 55 -11.46 14.34 16.12
CA VAL A 55 -12.25 14.01 17.32
C VAL A 55 -12.95 15.27 17.85
N SER A 56 -14.27 15.18 18.03
CA SER A 56 -15.14 16.18 18.65
C SER A 56 -15.76 15.58 19.90
N ARG A 57 -15.88 16.37 20.96
CA ARG A 57 -16.51 15.94 22.22
C ARG A 57 -17.99 15.67 22.00
N GLU A 58 -18.66 16.53 21.25
CA GLU A 58 -20.08 16.45 20.93
C GLU A 58 -20.39 15.17 20.15
N SER A 59 -19.56 14.84 19.14
CA SER A 59 -19.73 13.61 18.37
C SER A 59 -19.42 12.36 19.20
N GLN A 60 -18.38 12.39 20.03
CA GLN A 60 -17.97 11.27 20.85
C GLN A 60 -18.99 10.96 21.98
N ALA A 61 -19.68 11.99 22.50
CA ALA A 61 -20.69 11.85 23.56
C ALA A 61 -21.83 10.88 23.20
N LEU A 62 -22.15 10.69 21.91
CA LEU A 62 -23.16 9.72 21.47
C LEU A 62 -22.78 8.26 21.76
N MET A 63 -21.50 7.97 22.01
CA MET A 63 -21.06 6.63 22.41
C MET A 63 -20.95 6.46 23.93
N GLU A 64 -20.89 7.55 24.69
CA GLU A 64 -20.79 7.52 26.16
C GLU A 64 -22.05 6.95 26.81
N GLY A 65 -23.21 7.07 26.14
CA GLY A 65 -24.47 6.45 26.59
C GLY A 65 -24.52 4.93 26.46
N ALA A 66 -23.54 4.30 25.80
CA ALA A 66 -23.46 2.85 25.76
C ALA A 66 -23.22 2.30 27.17
N SER A 67 -23.95 1.26 27.57
CA SER A 67 -23.75 0.60 28.87
C SER A 67 -23.32 -0.84 28.70
N TRP A 68 -22.73 -1.44 29.73
CA TRP A 68 -22.44 -2.87 29.76
C TRP A 68 -22.93 -3.55 31.03
N GLU A 69 -23.05 -4.87 30.96
CA GLU A 69 -23.36 -5.77 32.07
C GLU A 69 -22.46 -7.01 31.98
N GLY A 70 -22.05 -7.55 33.13
CA GLY A 70 -21.11 -8.68 33.21
C GLY A 70 -19.69 -8.21 33.48
N PHE A 71 -18.73 -8.70 32.69
CA PHE A 71 -17.32 -8.33 32.85
C PHE A 71 -17.07 -6.86 32.48
N PRO A 72 -16.09 -6.18 33.10
CA PRO A 72 -15.73 -4.80 32.76
C PRO A 72 -15.39 -4.67 31.26
N LEU A 73 -16.14 -3.83 30.54
CA LEU A 73 -15.96 -3.60 29.10
C LEU A 73 -15.60 -2.12 28.85
N VAL A 74 -14.43 -1.70 29.33
CA VAL A 74 -14.01 -0.28 29.29
C VAL A 74 -13.82 0.20 27.84
N GLY A 75 -13.40 -0.70 26.95
CA GLY A 75 -13.27 -0.44 25.53
C GLY A 75 -14.56 -0.10 24.80
N LEU A 76 -15.73 -0.32 25.43
CA LEU A 76 -16.99 0.20 24.92
C LEU A 76 -16.97 1.73 24.81
N HIS A 77 -16.23 2.42 25.68
CA HIS A 77 -16.11 3.89 25.68
C HIS A 77 -14.77 4.38 25.13
N SER A 78 -13.68 3.68 25.43
CA SER A 78 -12.32 4.12 25.10
C SER A 78 -11.77 3.53 23.79
N GLY A 79 -12.34 2.42 23.30
CA GLY A 79 -11.87 1.71 22.09
C GLY A 79 -12.57 2.11 20.79
N ARG A 80 -13.65 2.89 20.87
CA ARG A 80 -14.47 3.31 19.71
C ARG A 80 -14.38 4.80 19.49
N PHE A 81 -14.29 5.23 18.24
CA PHE A 81 -14.11 6.64 17.89
C PHE A 81 -15.02 7.04 16.72
N ARG A 82 -15.78 8.12 16.92
CA ARG A 82 -16.61 8.74 15.89
C ARG A 82 -15.83 9.86 15.20
N VAL A 83 -15.00 9.46 14.25
CA VAL A 83 -14.10 10.34 13.50
C VAL A 83 -13.70 9.65 12.21
N LEU A 84 -13.38 10.39 11.16
CA LEU A 84 -12.77 9.82 9.96
C LEU A 84 -11.50 9.02 10.31
N GLY A 85 -11.43 7.76 9.88
CA GLY A 85 -10.42 6.78 10.28
C GLY A 85 -10.84 5.88 11.45
N GLY A 86 -11.88 6.25 12.20
CA GLY A 86 -12.36 5.52 13.38
C GLY A 86 -11.23 5.23 14.39
N GLY A 87 -11.23 4.00 14.94
CA GLY A 87 -10.20 3.53 15.89
C GLY A 87 -8.78 3.50 15.33
N THR A 88 -8.59 3.60 14.02
CA THR A 88 -7.24 3.60 13.43
C THR A 88 -6.42 4.85 13.78
N ASN A 89 -7.07 5.90 14.28
CA ASN A 89 -6.39 7.08 14.81
C ASN A 89 -5.57 6.80 16.07
N PHE A 90 -5.89 5.74 16.81
CA PHE A 90 -5.37 5.49 18.16
C PHE A 90 -4.83 4.07 18.38
N TRP A 91 -5.14 3.13 17.48
CA TRP A 91 -4.62 1.77 17.55
C TRP A 91 -3.12 1.67 17.23
N GLY A 92 -2.56 0.49 17.51
CA GLY A 92 -1.18 0.17 17.19
C GLY A 92 -0.91 -0.14 15.71
N GLY A 93 -1.90 -0.62 14.97
CA GLY A 93 -1.70 -1.11 13.60
C GLY A 93 -1.18 -2.54 13.50
N GLN A 94 -1.37 -3.38 14.51
CA GLN A 94 -0.96 -4.79 14.47
C GLN A 94 -1.82 -5.59 13.48
N LEU A 95 -1.16 -6.37 12.64
CA LEU A 95 -1.70 -7.18 11.55
C LEU A 95 -1.32 -8.64 11.78
N VAL A 96 -2.33 -9.48 11.99
CA VAL A 96 -2.20 -10.93 12.21
C VAL A 96 -3.33 -11.61 11.44
N PRO A 97 -3.02 -12.55 10.51
CA PRO A 97 -4.03 -13.37 9.87
C PRO A 97 -4.84 -14.16 10.91
N MET A 98 -6.08 -14.53 10.57
CA MET A 98 -6.94 -15.32 11.44
C MET A 98 -6.33 -16.72 11.68
N ASP A 99 -6.56 -17.26 12.88
CA ASP A 99 -6.02 -18.57 13.22
C ASP A 99 -6.72 -19.68 12.44
N GLN A 100 -5.99 -20.71 12.02
CA GLN A 100 -6.55 -21.75 11.14
C GLN A 100 -7.68 -22.55 11.80
N ALA A 101 -7.65 -22.67 13.13
CA ALA A 101 -8.65 -23.41 13.90
C ALA A 101 -10.08 -22.87 13.73
N VAL A 102 -10.27 -21.59 13.35
CA VAL A 102 -11.63 -21.03 13.16
C VAL A 102 -12.33 -21.57 11.91
N PHE A 103 -11.56 -22.10 10.95
CA PHE A 103 -12.07 -22.70 9.72
C PHE A 103 -12.34 -24.21 9.86
N LEU A 104 -11.96 -24.80 11.00
CA LEU A 104 -12.13 -26.23 11.28
C LEU A 104 -13.36 -26.45 12.16
N ASP A 105 -13.96 -27.63 12.03
CA ASP A 105 -15.00 -28.08 12.93
C ASP A 105 -14.39 -28.41 14.30
N ARG A 106 -14.93 -27.82 15.37
CA ARG A 106 -14.42 -27.93 16.74
C ARG A 106 -15.51 -28.50 17.64
N PRO A 107 -15.65 -29.83 17.75
CA PRO A 107 -16.82 -30.48 18.36
C PRO A 107 -17.00 -30.19 19.87
N TRP A 108 -15.97 -29.72 20.56
CA TRP A 108 -16.06 -29.27 21.96
C TRP A 108 -16.54 -27.82 22.10
N ARG A 109 -16.88 -27.15 21.00
CA ARG A 109 -17.38 -25.78 20.92
C ARG A 109 -18.76 -25.74 20.26
N GLU A 110 -19.57 -24.75 20.63
CA GLU A 110 -20.92 -24.58 20.08
C GLU A 110 -20.92 -23.80 18.76
N GLU A 111 -19.85 -23.05 18.50
CA GLU A 111 -19.69 -22.27 17.28
C GLU A 111 -19.39 -23.15 16.09
N THR A 112 -20.09 -22.88 14.98
CA THR A 112 -19.80 -23.53 13.70
C THR A 112 -18.50 -23.00 13.12
N ALA A 113 -17.80 -23.86 12.37
CA ALA A 113 -16.71 -23.43 11.51
C ALA A 113 -17.15 -22.27 10.60
N TRP A 114 -16.20 -21.40 10.25
CA TRP A 114 -16.48 -20.31 9.33
C TRP A 114 -16.95 -20.89 7.97
N PRO A 115 -18.06 -20.41 7.38
CA PRO A 115 -18.62 -20.94 6.14
C PRO A 115 -17.85 -20.46 4.89
N ILE A 116 -16.53 -20.33 5.00
CA ILE A 116 -15.61 -19.93 3.93
C ILE A 116 -14.32 -20.75 4.06
N ALA A 117 -13.66 -21.05 2.95
CA ALA A 117 -12.41 -21.79 2.97
C ALA A 117 -11.21 -20.88 3.37
N PRO A 118 -10.21 -21.39 4.09
CA PRO A 118 -9.03 -20.61 4.46
C PRO A 118 -8.23 -20.13 3.23
N GLU A 119 -8.23 -20.87 2.14
CA GLU A 119 -7.56 -20.50 0.89
C GLU A 119 -8.22 -19.29 0.22
N GLU A 120 -9.54 -19.16 0.35
CA GLU A 120 -10.31 -18.06 -0.25
C GLU A 120 -9.90 -16.72 0.38
N ILE A 121 -9.68 -16.67 1.70
CA ILE A 121 -9.32 -15.43 2.39
C ILE A 121 -7.83 -15.07 2.24
N GLN A 122 -6.96 -16.05 1.96
CA GLN A 122 -5.52 -15.84 1.88
C GLN A 122 -5.11 -14.84 0.79
N ALA A 123 -5.79 -14.84 -0.36
CA ALA A 123 -5.56 -13.84 -1.41
C ALA A 123 -5.90 -12.42 -0.95
N TYR A 124 -6.95 -12.28 -0.14
CA TYR A 124 -7.40 -11.00 0.39
C TYR A 124 -6.50 -10.47 1.50
N TYR A 125 -5.86 -11.32 2.30
CA TYR A 125 -4.80 -10.86 3.21
C TYR A 125 -3.63 -10.23 2.47
N ARG A 126 -3.19 -10.84 1.37
CA ARG A 126 -2.10 -10.30 0.54
C ARG A 126 -2.46 -8.93 -0.04
N ARG A 127 -3.68 -8.80 -0.58
CA ARG A 127 -4.18 -7.52 -1.11
C ARG A 127 -4.37 -6.46 -0.03
N ALA A 128 -4.88 -6.86 1.15
CA ALA A 128 -5.01 -5.97 2.30
C ALA A 128 -3.63 -5.44 2.75
N PHE A 129 -2.60 -6.30 2.79
CA PHE A 129 -1.23 -5.87 3.07
C PHE A 129 -0.76 -4.78 2.09
N GLU A 130 -0.94 -5.01 0.79
CA GLU A 130 -0.52 -4.06 -0.25
C GLU A 130 -1.21 -2.70 -0.08
N LEU A 131 -2.53 -2.70 0.15
CA LEU A 131 -3.32 -1.48 0.35
C LEU A 131 -2.91 -0.71 1.62
N ILE A 132 -2.52 -1.42 2.68
CA ILE A 132 -2.06 -0.84 3.96
C ILE A 132 -0.60 -0.35 3.87
N GLY A 133 0.02 -0.43 2.69
CA GLY A 133 1.37 0.10 2.44
C GLY A 133 2.49 -0.85 2.87
N MET A 134 2.18 -2.13 3.06
CA MET A 134 3.17 -3.17 3.38
C MET A 134 3.87 -3.63 2.10
N ARG A 135 5.11 -3.16 1.91
CA ARG A 135 5.89 -3.34 0.65
C ARG A 135 6.56 -4.70 0.48
N GLN A 136 6.70 -5.46 1.56
CA GLN A 136 7.29 -6.82 1.55
C GLN A 136 6.49 -7.69 2.52
N GLN A 137 6.09 -8.86 2.04
CA GLN A 137 5.47 -9.92 2.84
C GLN A 137 6.57 -10.91 3.21
N LEU A 138 7.31 -10.62 4.28
CA LEU A 138 8.28 -11.57 4.81
C LEU A 138 7.53 -12.59 5.64
N GLU A 139 7.65 -13.86 5.26
CA GLU A 139 7.25 -15.01 6.09
C GLU A 139 8.21 -15.16 7.27
N ASP A 140 7.75 -15.78 8.35
CA ASP A 140 8.47 -15.84 9.62
C ASP A 140 9.89 -16.46 9.51
N PRO A 141 10.13 -17.53 8.71
CA PRO A 141 11.49 -18.05 8.50
C PRO A 141 12.44 -17.04 7.84
N GLU A 142 11.94 -16.22 6.92
CA GLU A 142 12.75 -15.16 6.28
C GLU A 142 13.01 -14.01 7.26
N VAL A 143 12.06 -13.70 8.16
CA VAL A 143 12.29 -12.74 9.25
C VAL A 143 13.44 -13.21 10.14
N TRP A 144 13.43 -14.47 10.60
CA TRP A 144 14.53 -15.05 11.40
C TRP A 144 15.87 -14.97 10.68
N LYS A 145 15.91 -15.39 9.41
CA LYS A 145 17.10 -15.34 8.57
C LYS A 145 17.65 -13.92 8.40
N ARG A 146 16.77 -12.94 8.17
CA ARG A 146 17.14 -11.51 8.03
C ARG A 146 17.66 -10.90 9.33
N LEU A 147 17.24 -11.43 10.47
CA LEU A 147 17.75 -11.03 11.78
C LEU A 147 19.09 -11.71 12.11
N GLY A 148 19.42 -12.81 11.43
CA GLY A 148 20.61 -13.61 11.72
C GLY A 148 20.49 -14.36 13.04
N ILE A 149 19.26 -14.67 13.46
CA ILE A 149 18.94 -15.28 14.75
C ILE A 149 18.31 -16.64 14.49
N THR A 150 18.92 -17.70 15.03
CA THR A 150 18.31 -19.03 15.04
C THR A 150 17.06 -18.98 15.92
N PRO A 151 15.88 -19.42 15.49
CA PRO A 151 14.72 -19.52 16.38
C PRO A 151 14.96 -20.57 17.47
N PRO A 152 14.22 -20.53 18.60
CA PRO A 152 14.18 -21.64 19.56
C PRO A 152 13.74 -22.95 18.88
N ALA A 153 14.02 -24.08 19.53
CA ALA A 153 13.61 -25.39 19.02
C ALA A 153 12.09 -25.46 18.85
N SER A 154 11.63 -26.10 17.77
CA SER A 154 10.21 -26.28 17.50
C SER A 154 9.54 -27.13 18.58
N SER A 155 8.30 -26.79 18.94
CA SER A 155 7.45 -27.56 19.84
C SER A 155 6.20 -28.04 19.09
N SER A 156 5.64 -29.19 19.48
CA SER A 156 4.35 -29.64 18.96
C SER A 156 3.18 -28.81 19.49
N ASN A 157 3.38 -28.06 20.58
CA ASN A 157 2.33 -27.34 21.27
C ASN A 157 2.41 -25.82 21.04
N ILE A 158 3.59 -25.26 20.80
CA ILE A 158 3.81 -23.81 20.76
C ILE A 158 4.45 -23.41 19.43
N ASP A 159 3.77 -22.52 18.70
CA ASP A 159 4.31 -21.84 17.53
C ASP A 159 4.82 -20.45 17.92
N LEU A 160 6.06 -20.14 17.53
CA LEU A 160 6.61 -18.78 17.64
C LEU A 160 6.44 -18.06 16.31
N ILE A 161 5.54 -17.07 16.29
CA ILE A 161 5.18 -16.30 15.10
C ILE A 161 5.62 -14.84 15.21
N PHE A 162 5.72 -14.15 14.08
CA PHE A 162 5.82 -12.69 14.06
C PHE A 162 4.50 -12.04 13.67
N THR A 163 4.00 -11.15 14.52
CA THR A 163 2.99 -10.17 14.12
C THR A 163 3.62 -9.03 13.35
N ARG A 164 2.87 -8.45 12.41
CA ARG A 164 3.34 -7.35 11.56
C ARG A 164 2.62 -6.08 11.94
N TRP A 165 3.19 -4.91 11.68
CA TRP A 165 2.56 -3.64 12.04
C TRP A 165 2.51 -2.70 10.83
N ALA A 166 1.34 -2.11 10.60
CA ALA A 166 1.08 -1.13 9.57
C ALA A 166 2.06 0.05 9.70
N PRO A 167 2.78 0.43 8.62
CA PRO A 167 3.71 1.56 8.65
C PRO A 167 3.01 2.90 8.90
N GLU A 168 1.78 3.05 8.40
CA GLU A 168 0.88 4.17 8.68
C GLU A 168 -0.38 3.60 9.34
N PRO A 169 -0.49 3.67 10.68
CA PRO A 169 -1.64 3.14 11.38
C PRO A 169 -2.90 4.01 11.16
N ASN A 170 -2.80 5.31 10.88
CA ASN A 170 -3.99 6.13 10.70
C ASN A 170 -4.53 6.02 9.27
N PHE A 171 -5.67 5.35 9.10
CA PHE A 171 -6.17 5.04 7.75
C PHE A 171 -6.74 6.26 7.03
N ALA A 172 -7.20 7.28 7.76
CA ALA A 172 -7.56 8.56 7.15
C ALA A 172 -6.33 9.25 6.53
N GLN A 173 -5.14 9.05 7.10
CA GLN A 173 -3.88 9.54 6.53
C GLN A 173 -3.37 8.63 5.41
N LEU A 174 -3.46 7.31 5.60
CA LEU A 174 -3.08 6.32 4.60
C LEU A 174 -3.80 6.53 3.26
N PHE A 175 -5.13 6.76 3.32
CA PHE A 175 -5.99 6.95 2.15
C PHE A 175 -6.31 8.42 1.88
N ALA A 176 -5.54 9.37 2.44
CA ALA A 176 -5.79 10.80 2.27
C ALA A 176 -5.84 11.22 0.79
N GLU A 177 -4.97 10.64 -0.06
CA GLU A 177 -4.98 10.93 -1.50
C GLU A 177 -6.26 10.45 -2.19
N ASP A 178 -6.77 9.27 -1.83
CA ASP A 178 -8.03 8.78 -2.37
C ASP A 178 -9.22 9.66 -1.92
N ILE A 179 -9.25 10.03 -0.64
CA ILE A 179 -10.31 10.88 -0.04
C ILE A 179 -10.33 12.28 -0.66
N GLU A 180 -9.15 12.89 -0.85
CA GLU A 180 -9.06 14.29 -1.28
C GLU A 180 -9.16 14.45 -2.80
N LYS A 181 -8.69 13.47 -3.58
CA LYS A 181 -8.49 13.65 -5.03
C LYS A 181 -9.30 12.72 -5.92
N SER A 182 -9.89 11.65 -5.40
CA SER A 182 -10.62 10.71 -6.25
C SER A 182 -11.99 11.26 -6.61
N PRO A 183 -12.31 11.48 -7.90
CA PRO A 183 -13.65 11.90 -8.30
C PRO A 183 -14.71 10.81 -8.07
N ASN A 184 -14.27 9.57 -7.84
CA ASN A 184 -15.13 8.41 -7.63
C ASN A 184 -15.41 8.15 -6.14
N LEU A 185 -14.80 8.90 -5.22
CA LEU A 185 -15.03 8.76 -3.79
C LEU A 185 -15.57 10.07 -3.23
N THR A 186 -16.82 10.05 -2.77
CA THR A 186 -17.41 11.14 -1.99
C THR A 186 -17.44 10.71 -0.52
N VAL A 187 -16.83 11.49 0.37
CA VAL A 187 -16.87 11.26 1.82
C VAL A 187 -17.75 12.32 2.47
N LEU A 188 -18.79 11.89 3.19
CA LEU A 188 -19.70 12.76 3.90
C LEU A 188 -19.59 12.52 5.41
N LEU A 189 -19.10 13.53 6.11
CA LEU A 189 -18.93 13.58 7.57
C LEU A 189 -20.19 14.08 8.26
N ASP A 190 -20.29 13.81 9.56
CA ASP A 190 -21.45 14.16 10.39
C ASP A 190 -22.75 13.61 9.77
N ALA A 191 -22.68 12.40 9.22
CA ALA A 191 -23.75 11.73 8.48
C ALA A 191 -24.06 10.37 9.11
N GLN A 192 -24.70 10.38 10.28
CA GLN A 192 -25.07 9.14 10.96
C GLN A 192 -26.26 8.49 10.26
N VAL A 193 -26.10 7.27 9.77
CA VAL A 193 -27.24 6.48 9.27
C VAL A 193 -28.11 6.06 10.44
N THR A 194 -29.42 6.32 10.33
CA THR A 194 -30.41 6.12 11.41
C THR A 194 -31.55 5.19 11.02
N ALA A 195 -31.77 4.94 9.72
CA ALA A 195 -32.76 3.98 9.23
C ALA A 195 -32.50 3.62 7.76
N PHE A 196 -33.04 2.48 7.31
CA PHE A 196 -33.08 2.10 5.90
C PHE A 196 -34.49 2.24 5.33
N GLU A 197 -34.57 2.60 4.05
CA GLU A 197 -35.77 2.50 3.22
C GLU A 197 -35.66 1.22 2.39
N MET A 198 -36.73 0.43 2.35
CA MET A 198 -36.77 -0.81 1.59
C MET A 198 -37.96 -0.85 0.65
N GLU A 199 -37.74 -1.48 -0.51
CA GLU A 199 -38.77 -1.87 -1.45
C GLU A 199 -38.57 -3.36 -1.75
N ASN A 200 -39.60 -4.17 -1.49
CA ASN A 200 -39.49 -5.63 -1.50
C ASN A 200 -38.33 -6.12 -0.61
N ASP A 201 -37.38 -6.85 -1.17
CA ASP A 201 -36.18 -7.38 -0.50
C ASP A 201 -34.91 -6.56 -0.81
N ARG A 202 -35.07 -5.28 -1.20
CA ARG A 202 -33.95 -4.40 -1.53
C ARG A 202 -33.96 -3.14 -0.67
N VAL A 203 -32.78 -2.75 -0.18
CA VAL A 203 -32.55 -1.45 0.44
C VAL A 203 -32.43 -0.41 -0.66
N VAL A 204 -33.33 0.57 -0.68
CA VAL A 204 -33.39 1.62 -1.70
C VAL A 204 -32.90 2.98 -1.19
N GLY A 205 -32.76 3.13 0.13
CA GLY A 205 -32.29 4.36 0.75
C GLY A 205 -31.67 4.16 2.12
N ALA A 206 -30.67 4.97 2.46
CA ALA A 206 -30.08 5.10 3.78
C ALA A 206 -30.36 6.52 4.32
N ARG A 207 -31.18 6.62 5.37
CA ARG A 207 -31.51 7.90 6.01
C ARG A 207 -30.40 8.29 6.98
N THR A 208 -29.91 9.50 6.83
CA THR A 208 -28.84 10.09 7.65
C THR A 208 -29.35 11.27 8.48
N LYS A 209 -28.74 11.48 9.65
CA LYS A 209 -28.90 12.68 10.47
C LYS A 209 -27.54 13.23 10.88
N SER A 210 -27.42 14.55 10.88
CA SER A 210 -26.27 15.27 11.44
C SER A 210 -26.52 15.67 12.90
N LEU A 211 -25.46 16.01 13.64
CA LEU A 211 -25.55 16.57 14.99
C LEU A 211 -26.33 17.90 15.03
N SER A 212 -26.38 18.63 13.91
CA SER A 212 -27.21 19.84 13.78
C SER A 212 -28.69 19.54 13.52
N GLY A 213 -29.09 18.27 13.45
CA GLY A 213 -30.45 17.83 13.14
C GLY A 213 -30.83 17.84 11.66
N ARG A 214 -29.86 18.06 10.75
CA ARG A 214 -30.14 18.01 9.30
C ARG A 214 -30.29 16.56 8.87
N GLU A 215 -31.35 16.26 8.12
CA GLU A 215 -31.62 14.91 7.61
C GLU A 215 -31.44 14.84 6.09
N ALA A 216 -31.01 13.68 5.59
CA ALA A 216 -30.96 13.38 4.16
C ALA A 216 -31.05 11.87 3.91
N THR A 217 -31.69 11.45 2.82
CA THR A 217 -31.69 10.04 2.38
C THR A 217 -30.82 9.89 1.12
N PHE A 218 -29.90 8.94 1.16
CA PHE A 218 -29.03 8.61 0.01
C PHE A 218 -29.42 7.26 -0.58
N ARG A 219 -29.39 7.15 -1.92
CA ARG A 219 -29.78 5.95 -2.66
C ARG A 219 -28.59 5.40 -3.43
N ALA A 220 -28.44 4.08 -3.44
CA ALA A 220 -27.47 3.36 -4.26
C ALA A 220 -27.94 1.92 -4.52
N PRO A 221 -27.52 1.30 -5.64
CA PRO A 221 -27.74 -0.12 -5.90
C PRO A 221 -27.24 -1.05 -4.79
N PHE A 222 -26.14 -0.70 -4.11
CA PHE A 222 -25.52 -1.50 -3.06
C PHE A 222 -25.24 -0.68 -1.80
N VAL A 223 -25.44 -1.30 -0.63
CA VAL A 223 -25.14 -0.72 0.69
C VAL A 223 -24.26 -1.68 1.49
N VAL A 224 -23.19 -1.15 2.08
CA VAL A 224 -22.26 -1.91 2.93
C VAL A 224 -22.16 -1.27 4.31
N LEU A 225 -22.34 -2.06 5.37
CA LEU A 225 -22.15 -1.63 6.75
C LEU A 225 -20.73 -1.94 7.21
N ALA A 226 -19.95 -0.90 7.51
CA ALA A 226 -18.55 -0.97 7.95
C ALA A 226 -18.28 -0.03 9.15
N ASN A 227 -19.30 0.24 9.95
CA ASN A 227 -19.32 1.19 11.07
C ASN A 227 -18.97 0.56 12.43
N GLY A 228 -18.35 -0.62 12.44
CA GLY A 228 -17.90 -1.31 13.65
C GLY A 228 -18.98 -2.16 14.32
N THR A 229 -18.55 -3.14 15.11
CA THR A 229 -19.39 -4.25 15.56
C THR A 229 -20.68 -3.83 16.26
N VAL A 230 -20.56 -2.96 17.26
CA VAL A 230 -21.70 -2.51 18.06
C VAL A 230 -22.68 -1.68 17.23
N GLU A 231 -22.19 -0.78 16.37
CA GLU A 231 -23.07 0.07 15.56
C GLU A 231 -23.67 -0.66 14.36
N ILE A 232 -23.01 -1.69 13.82
CA ILE A 232 -23.59 -2.61 12.82
C ILE A 232 -24.80 -3.31 13.42
N ALA A 233 -24.64 -3.96 14.57
CA ALA A 233 -25.73 -4.66 15.24
C ALA A 233 -26.86 -3.69 15.63
N ARG A 234 -26.52 -2.53 16.21
CA ARG A 234 -27.47 -1.47 16.55
C ARG A 234 -28.30 -1.06 15.33
N LEU A 235 -27.65 -0.73 14.21
CA LEU A 235 -28.32 -0.26 13.00
C LEU A 235 -29.24 -1.33 12.38
N LEU A 236 -28.83 -2.59 12.40
CA LEU A 236 -29.65 -3.70 11.93
C LEU A 236 -30.88 -3.98 12.82
N MET A 237 -30.83 -3.62 14.11
CA MET A 237 -31.97 -3.73 15.03
C MET A 237 -32.98 -2.57 14.93
N LEU A 238 -32.61 -1.46 14.28
CA LEU A 238 -33.51 -0.33 14.12
C LEU A 238 -34.64 -0.67 13.14
N PRO A 239 -35.86 -0.13 13.36
CA PRO A 239 -36.92 -0.25 12.37
C PRO A 239 -36.54 0.43 11.06
N LEU A 240 -37.22 0.03 9.98
CA LEU A 240 -37.15 0.74 8.71
C LEU A 240 -37.64 2.18 8.88
N ALA A 241 -37.31 3.02 7.91
CA ALA A 241 -37.67 4.43 7.93
C ALA A 241 -39.20 4.67 7.88
N SER A 242 -39.97 3.65 7.49
CA SER A 242 -41.43 3.58 7.54
C SER A 242 -42.00 3.27 8.95
N GLY A 243 -41.14 2.92 9.92
CA GLY A 243 -41.50 2.44 11.24
C GLY A 243 -41.78 0.94 11.32
N GLN A 244 -41.79 0.23 10.18
CA GLN A 244 -41.99 -1.22 10.15
C GLN A 244 -40.70 -1.97 10.58
N PRO A 245 -40.83 -3.17 11.18
CA PRO A 245 -39.67 -4.04 11.40
C PRO A 245 -38.98 -4.40 10.07
N ALA A 246 -37.65 -4.44 10.07
CA ALA A 246 -36.89 -4.91 8.91
C ALA A 246 -37.04 -6.43 8.71
N PRO A 247 -36.89 -6.98 7.49
CA PRO A 247 -37.06 -8.43 7.25
C PRO A 247 -36.17 -9.34 8.10
N TRP A 248 -34.98 -8.86 8.50
CA TRP A 248 -34.03 -9.58 9.34
C TRP A 248 -34.22 -9.34 10.85
N SER A 249 -35.17 -8.50 11.28
CA SER A 249 -35.30 -8.10 12.69
C SER A 249 -35.63 -9.28 13.62
N GLY A 250 -36.24 -10.34 13.09
CA GLY A 250 -36.55 -11.57 13.81
C GLY A 250 -35.43 -12.60 13.85
N ASN A 251 -34.25 -12.30 13.28
CA ASN A 251 -33.13 -13.25 13.24
C ASN A 251 -32.61 -13.53 14.67
N PRO A 252 -32.51 -14.80 15.09
CA PRO A 252 -32.17 -15.15 16.47
C PRO A 252 -30.72 -14.79 16.85
N TRP A 253 -29.83 -14.63 15.86
CA TRP A 253 -28.42 -14.29 16.07
C TRP A 253 -28.15 -12.78 16.01
N LEU A 254 -29.15 -11.96 15.66
CA LEU A 254 -28.96 -10.51 15.62
C LEU A 254 -28.66 -9.96 17.01
N GLY A 255 -27.47 -9.39 17.17
CA GLY A 255 -26.91 -8.91 18.43
C GLY A 255 -26.35 -10.00 19.34
N LYS A 256 -26.49 -11.28 19.04
CA LYS A 256 -26.06 -12.38 19.92
C LYS A 256 -24.64 -12.85 19.59
N GLY A 257 -24.02 -13.55 20.53
CA GLY A 257 -22.64 -14.01 20.38
C GLY A 257 -21.66 -12.86 20.33
N PHE A 258 -21.87 -11.84 21.18
CA PHE A 258 -20.89 -10.76 21.32
C PHE A 258 -19.57 -11.33 21.85
N LEU A 259 -18.47 -10.92 21.23
CA LEU A 259 -17.12 -11.41 21.50
C LEU A 259 -16.18 -10.23 21.75
N ASP A 260 -15.28 -10.38 22.70
CA ASP A 260 -14.00 -9.66 22.78
C ASP A 260 -12.92 -10.70 23.16
N HIS A 261 -11.64 -10.34 23.13
CA HIS A 261 -10.63 -11.24 23.68
C HIS A 261 -10.59 -11.17 25.19
N VAL A 262 -10.27 -12.31 25.80
CA VAL A 262 -9.91 -12.40 27.21
C VAL A 262 -8.42 -12.10 27.31
N ASP A 263 -8.09 -10.87 27.70
CA ASP A 263 -6.71 -10.42 27.93
C ASP A 263 -6.37 -10.47 29.42
N CYS A 264 -5.19 -10.99 29.78
CA CYS A 264 -4.80 -11.07 31.19
C CYS A 264 -3.27 -11.01 31.42
N ASP A 265 -2.88 -10.59 32.63
CA ASP A 265 -1.54 -10.80 33.16
C ASP A 265 -1.45 -12.22 33.75
N ALA A 266 -0.64 -13.06 33.11
CA ALA A 266 -0.48 -14.46 33.51
C ALA A 266 0.66 -14.67 34.50
N GLY A 267 1.56 -13.69 34.67
CA GLY A 267 2.72 -13.82 35.54
C GLY A 267 3.95 -13.07 35.07
N SER A 268 5.09 -13.38 35.68
CA SER A 268 6.37 -12.70 35.43
C SER A 268 7.38 -13.64 34.78
N ALA A 269 8.23 -13.07 33.92
CA ALA A 269 9.36 -13.76 33.29
C ALA A 269 10.68 -13.23 33.84
N TYR A 270 11.58 -14.14 34.20
CA TYR A 270 12.92 -13.84 34.69
C TYR A 270 13.96 -14.45 33.74
N PRO A 271 14.47 -13.67 32.76
CA PRO A 271 15.42 -14.19 31.78
C PRO A 271 16.67 -14.78 32.44
N ILE A 272 17.00 -16.01 32.05
CA ILE A 272 18.22 -16.72 32.47
C ILE A 272 19.36 -16.23 31.58
N ASP A 273 19.16 -16.32 30.25
CA ASP A 273 19.99 -15.67 29.25
C ASP A 273 19.30 -14.39 28.76
N LYS A 274 19.68 -13.27 29.38
CA LYS A 274 19.11 -11.94 29.04
C LYS A 274 19.35 -11.57 27.58
N GLU A 275 20.54 -11.83 27.05
CA GLU A 275 20.88 -11.43 25.69
C GLU A 275 20.02 -12.21 24.69
N ARG A 276 19.99 -13.53 24.86
CA ARG A 276 19.19 -14.43 24.01
C ARG A 276 17.69 -14.17 24.12
N PHE A 277 17.18 -13.90 25.32
CA PHE A 277 15.77 -13.57 25.52
C PHE A 277 15.37 -12.30 24.75
N HIS A 278 16.17 -11.24 24.84
CA HIS A 278 15.93 -10.00 24.08
C HIS A 278 16.14 -10.19 22.56
N GLU A 279 17.10 -11.03 22.15
CA GLU A 279 17.26 -11.44 20.75
C GLU A 279 16.05 -12.17 20.18
N ILE A 280 15.25 -12.84 20.99
CA ILE A 280 14.07 -13.55 20.51
C ILE A 280 12.85 -12.63 20.61
N PHE A 281 12.62 -12.03 21.78
CA PHE A 281 11.34 -11.43 22.14
C PHE A 281 11.25 -9.90 21.97
N ASP A 282 12.35 -9.18 21.74
CA ASP A 282 12.26 -7.75 21.39
C ASP A 282 11.61 -7.53 20.02
N ASN A 283 11.10 -6.32 19.80
CA ASN A 283 10.58 -5.91 18.50
C ASN A 283 11.72 -5.80 17.47
N ALA A 284 11.52 -6.42 16.31
CA ALA A 284 12.41 -6.34 15.16
C ALA A 284 11.91 -5.30 14.14
N TYR A 285 12.84 -4.62 13.45
CA TYR A 285 12.51 -3.70 12.37
C TYR A 285 13.27 -4.07 11.09
N ILE A 286 12.55 -4.50 10.06
CA ILE A 286 13.12 -4.87 8.76
C ILE A 286 12.49 -3.97 7.70
N ASP A 287 13.34 -3.27 6.94
CA ASP A 287 12.94 -2.37 5.84
C ASP A 287 11.92 -1.26 6.21
N GLY A 288 11.78 -0.95 7.51
CA GLY A 288 10.84 0.04 8.03
C GLY A 288 9.51 -0.53 8.52
N VAL A 289 9.35 -1.86 8.53
CA VAL A 289 8.21 -2.58 9.10
C VAL A 289 8.60 -3.15 10.46
N LYS A 290 7.71 -3.03 11.44
CA LYS A 290 7.88 -3.62 12.77
C LYS A 290 7.32 -5.05 12.79
N TYR A 291 8.11 -5.96 13.34
CA TYR A 291 7.77 -7.36 13.59
C TYR A 291 7.83 -7.62 15.10
N SER A 292 6.74 -8.13 15.69
CA SER A 292 6.69 -8.45 17.12
C SER A 292 6.44 -9.94 17.32
N PRO A 293 7.32 -10.65 18.03
CA PRO A 293 7.17 -12.08 18.29
C PRO A 293 5.98 -12.34 19.22
N LYS A 294 5.23 -13.40 18.95
CA LYS A 294 4.19 -13.96 19.81
C LYS A 294 4.32 -15.49 19.84
N LEU A 295 3.99 -16.07 20.98
CA LEU A 295 3.90 -17.52 21.16
C LEU A 295 2.42 -17.89 21.07
N LYS A 296 2.00 -18.73 20.14
CA LYS A 296 0.60 -19.17 20.06
C LYS A 296 0.48 -20.67 20.29
N LEU A 297 -0.68 -21.12 20.75
CA LEU A 297 -1.01 -22.54 20.80
C LEU A 297 -1.14 -23.08 19.37
N ALA A 298 -0.34 -24.09 19.02
CA ALA A 298 -0.36 -24.68 17.69
C ALA A 298 -1.74 -25.25 17.35
N CYS A 299 -2.15 -25.19 16.07
CA CYS A 299 -3.49 -25.62 15.64
C CYS A 299 -3.77 -27.08 16.03
N ASP A 300 -2.83 -27.99 15.75
CA ASP A 300 -2.96 -29.41 16.13
C ASP A 300 -3.07 -29.61 17.63
N ALA A 301 -2.40 -28.77 18.44
CA ALA A 301 -2.49 -28.82 19.89
C ALA A 301 -3.85 -28.32 20.40
N GLN A 302 -4.45 -27.31 19.75
CA GLN A 302 -5.83 -26.88 20.04
C GLN A 302 -6.80 -28.04 19.83
N MET A 303 -6.69 -28.76 18.70
CA MET A 303 -7.53 -29.92 18.39
C MET A 303 -7.31 -31.08 19.37
N LYS A 304 -6.04 -31.42 19.64
CA LYS A 304 -5.67 -32.53 20.52
C LYS A 304 -6.11 -32.34 21.96
N HIS A 305 -6.05 -31.12 22.45
CA HIS A 305 -6.33 -30.79 23.85
C HIS A 305 -7.71 -30.16 24.07
N GLU A 306 -8.50 -30.02 22.99
CA GLU A 306 -9.84 -29.41 23.01
C GLU A 306 -9.82 -27.99 23.62
N LEU A 307 -8.82 -27.20 23.22
CA LEU A 307 -8.59 -25.83 23.73
C LEU A 307 -8.96 -24.77 22.70
N GLY A 308 -9.25 -23.56 23.20
CA GLY A 308 -9.46 -22.39 22.34
C GLY A 308 -8.15 -21.85 21.76
N SER A 309 -8.28 -20.99 20.75
CA SER A 309 -7.13 -20.28 20.19
C SER A 309 -6.60 -19.26 21.20
N ILE A 310 -5.28 -19.25 21.44
CA ILE A 310 -4.65 -18.38 22.45
C ILE A 310 -3.20 -18.05 22.07
N ALA A 311 -2.75 -16.86 22.45
CA ALA A 311 -1.36 -16.46 22.33
C ALA A 311 -0.83 -15.69 23.55
N GLY A 312 0.47 -15.85 23.80
CA GLY A 312 1.23 -15.15 24.82
C GLY A 312 2.30 -14.22 24.22
N HIS A 313 2.58 -13.14 24.93
CA HIS A 313 3.67 -12.22 24.60
C HIS A 313 4.24 -11.59 25.87
N PHE A 314 5.45 -11.04 25.76
CA PHE A 314 6.12 -10.39 26.88
C PHE A 314 5.98 -8.87 26.81
N LEU A 315 5.53 -8.27 27.91
CA LEU A 315 5.54 -6.83 28.13
C LEU A 315 6.79 -6.47 28.94
N PHE A 316 7.60 -5.57 28.42
CA PHE A 316 8.85 -5.12 29.04
C PHE A 316 8.59 -3.79 29.76
N ASN A 317 8.49 -3.83 31.09
CA ASN A 317 8.15 -2.66 31.90
C ASN A 317 9.39 -1.83 32.21
N SER A 318 9.32 -0.52 31.96
CA SER A 318 10.46 0.37 32.13
C SER A 318 10.08 1.74 32.66
N SER A 319 10.90 2.28 33.58
CA SER A 319 10.84 3.68 33.99
C SER A 319 11.13 4.67 32.84
N LEU A 320 11.76 4.22 31.75
CA LEU A 320 11.99 5.05 30.55
C LEU A 320 10.73 5.30 29.72
N SER A 321 9.68 4.49 29.86
CA SER A 321 8.42 4.67 29.12
C SER A 321 7.73 5.99 29.45
N GLU A 322 7.77 6.41 30.72
CA GLU A 322 7.30 7.71 31.20
C GLU A 322 8.08 8.87 30.57
N HIS A 323 9.41 8.71 30.42
CA HIS A 323 10.29 9.71 29.82
C HIS A 323 10.21 9.77 28.27
N LEU A 324 9.91 8.66 27.60
CA LEU A 324 9.72 8.59 26.15
C LEU A 324 8.41 9.25 25.67
N ALA A 325 7.35 9.21 26.50
CA ALA A 325 6.13 10.00 26.25
C ALA A 325 6.43 11.51 26.27
N PHE A 326 7.28 11.95 27.20
CA PHE A 326 7.82 13.31 27.26
C PHE A 326 8.72 13.66 26.05
N ALA A 327 9.57 12.74 25.60
CA ALA A 327 10.41 12.97 24.41
C ALA A 327 9.57 13.08 23.11
N LYS A 328 8.51 12.25 22.96
CA LYS A 328 7.57 12.36 21.84
C LYS A 328 6.77 13.66 21.87
N SER A 329 6.34 14.13 23.05
CA SER A 329 5.66 15.43 23.19
C SER A 329 6.59 16.60 22.89
N PHE A 330 7.86 16.51 23.28
CA PHE A 330 8.91 17.49 22.98
C PHE A 330 9.21 17.60 21.47
N VAL A 331 9.43 16.47 20.78
CA VAL A 331 9.62 16.43 19.32
C VAL A 331 8.40 16.98 18.58
N LYS A 332 7.19 16.67 19.05
CA LYS A 332 5.93 17.17 18.48
C LYS A 332 5.78 18.69 18.67
N SER A 333 6.29 19.25 19.76
CA SER A 333 6.37 20.71 19.99
C SER A 333 7.43 21.38 19.10
N LEU A 334 8.57 20.71 18.87
CA LEU A 334 9.63 21.14 17.94
C LEU A 334 9.09 21.24 16.49
N MET A 335 8.31 20.24 16.07
CA MET A 335 7.68 20.20 14.75
C MET A 335 6.53 21.22 14.58
N ARG A 336 6.00 21.78 15.68
CA ARG A 336 4.91 22.77 15.68
C ARG A 336 5.38 24.22 15.74
N GLY A 337 6.70 24.47 15.65
CA GLY A 337 7.24 25.80 15.43
C GLY A 337 7.11 26.78 16.60
N ARG A 338 6.97 26.29 17.83
CA ARG A 338 7.09 27.14 19.03
C ARG A 338 8.52 27.04 19.55
N PHE A 339 9.30 28.12 19.44
CA PHE A 339 10.59 28.23 20.10
C PHE A 339 10.66 29.48 20.96
N ASP A 340 11.04 29.26 22.22
CA ASP A 340 12.03 30.08 22.91
C ASP A 340 12.86 29.11 23.75
N VAL A 341 14.07 28.75 23.30
CA VAL A 341 14.96 27.86 24.06
C VAL A 341 16.40 28.37 23.97
N ASP A 342 16.90 28.81 25.12
CA ASP A 342 18.30 29.15 25.36
C ASP A 342 19.14 27.86 25.50
N LEU A 343 20.20 27.73 24.71
CA LEU A 343 21.11 26.58 24.72
C LEU A 343 21.88 26.42 26.04
N LYS A 344 21.92 27.45 26.89
CA LYS A 344 22.57 27.40 28.21
C LYS A 344 21.68 26.85 29.32
N SER A 345 20.38 26.65 29.08
CA SER A 345 19.40 26.17 30.07
C SER A 345 18.85 24.77 29.79
N LEU A 346 19.50 23.98 28.92
CA LEU A 346 19.13 22.60 28.64
C LEU A 346 19.09 21.77 29.94
N PRO A 347 17.90 21.29 30.36
CA PRO A 347 17.75 20.67 31.66
C PRO A 347 18.38 19.26 31.64
N ARG A 348 18.78 18.73 32.81
CA ARG A 348 19.51 17.45 32.96
C ARG A 348 18.87 16.28 32.21
N GLU A 349 17.55 16.34 32.03
CA GLU A 349 16.71 15.39 31.29
C GLU A 349 17.10 15.27 29.81
N ALA A 350 17.58 16.34 29.15
CA ALA A 350 17.99 16.29 27.74
C ALA A 350 19.32 15.55 27.53
N LEU A 351 20.25 15.67 28.48
CA LEU A 351 21.49 14.89 28.49
C LEU A 351 21.21 13.40 28.81
N PHE A 352 20.19 13.15 29.63
CA PHE A 352 19.65 11.81 29.89
C PHE A 352 19.07 11.20 28.60
N ILE A 353 18.23 11.93 27.85
CA ILE A 353 17.72 11.50 26.54
C ILE A 353 18.87 11.12 25.61
N LEU A 354 19.91 11.95 25.47
CA LEU A 354 21.08 11.66 24.62
C LEU A 354 21.87 10.41 25.06
N ARG A 355 22.06 10.21 26.38
CA ARG A 355 22.81 9.08 26.94
C ARG A 355 22.10 7.74 26.78
N PHE A 356 20.77 7.71 26.78
CA PHE A 356 19.96 6.50 26.61
C PHE A 356 19.50 6.26 25.16
N SER A 357 19.28 7.32 24.38
CA SER A 357 18.90 7.19 22.96
C SER A 357 20.06 6.75 22.07
N LEU A 358 21.31 7.13 22.37
CA LEU A 358 22.46 6.77 21.54
C LEU A 358 22.72 5.25 21.50
N PRO A 359 22.74 4.49 22.61
CA PRO A 359 22.82 3.02 22.57
C PRO A 359 21.64 2.35 21.87
N LEU A 360 20.42 2.89 22.01
CA LEU A 360 19.22 2.40 21.32
C LEU A 360 19.30 2.62 19.80
N VAL A 361 19.79 3.78 19.39
CA VAL A 361 20.04 4.14 17.97
C VAL A 361 21.19 3.31 17.41
N LEU A 362 22.29 3.13 18.15
CA LEU A 362 23.40 2.28 17.74
C LEU A 362 22.95 0.82 17.62
N ARG A 363 22.15 0.29 18.56
CA ARG A 363 21.62 -1.08 18.48
C ARG A 363 20.60 -1.24 17.35
N TYR A 364 19.78 -0.22 17.07
CA TYR A 364 18.94 -0.17 15.86
C TYR A 364 19.78 -0.21 14.58
N ILE A 365 20.88 0.54 14.53
CA ILE A 365 21.79 0.62 13.36
C ILE A 365 22.55 -0.69 13.15
N PHE A 366 23.03 -1.35 14.22
CA PHE A 366 23.87 -2.56 14.12
C PHE A 366 23.08 -3.87 14.11
N TYR A 367 21.98 -3.96 14.87
CA TYR A 367 21.26 -5.22 15.13
C TYR A 367 19.80 -5.20 14.68
N ARG A 368 19.31 -4.09 14.10
CA ARG A 368 17.91 -3.94 13.62
C ARG A 368 16.83 -4.20 14.68
N ARG A 369 17.18 -4.09 15.97
CA ARG A 369 16.27 -4.25 17.12
C ARG A 369 16.16 -2.95 17.91
N MET A 370 14.98 -2.70 18.46
CA MET A 370 14.81 -1.73 19.55
C MET A 370 14.92 -2.48 20.86
N TYR A 371 15.97 -2.20 21.64
CA TYR A 371 16.06 -2.73 23.01
C TYR A 371 14.95 -2.14 23.85
N ASN A 372 14.12 -3.01 24.44
CA ASN A 372 13.15 -2.61 25.44
C ASN A 372 13.81 -2.75 26.82
N PRO A 373 14.22 -1.64 27.47
CA PRO A 373 14.61 -1.71 28.87
C PRO A 373 13.48 -2.36 29.68
N ALA A 374 13.83 -3.17 30.67
CA ALA A 374 12.89 -3.91 31.51
C ALA A 374 13.24 -3.73 32.99
N ASP A 375 13.68 -2.52 33.36
CA ASP A 375 14.14 -2.20 34.72
C ASP A 375 13.04 -2.36 35.79
N LEU A 376 11.77 -2.38 35.37
CA LEU A 376 10.61 -2.65 36.23
C LEU A 376 10.05 -4.08 36.06
N GLY A 377 10.77 -4.98 35.38
CA GLY A 377 10.40 -6.38 35.18
C GLY A 377 9.81 -6.71 33.80
N ILE A 378 9.59 -8.00 33.54
CA ILE A 378 9.00 -8.52 32.31
C ILE A 378 7.74 -9.31 32.68
N GLN A 379 6.60 -8.91 32.13
CA GLN A 379 5.30 -9.57 32.35
C GLN A 379 4.96 -10.49 31.18
N LEU A 380 4.33 -11.61 31.46
CA LEU A 380 3.72 -12.51 30.47
C LEU A 380 2.24 -12.15 30.35
N ARG A 381 1.85 -11.62 29.19
CA ARG A 381 0.45 -11.31 28.86
C ARG A 381 -0.11 -12.37 27.93
N LEU A 382 -1.33 -12.81 28.20
CA LEU A 382 -2.08 -13.74 27.35
C LEU A 382 -3.27 -13.02 26.72
N THR A 383 -3.61 -13.45 25.50
CA THR A 383 -4.80 -13.04 24.75
C THR A 383 -5.47 -14.32 24.25
N SER A 384 -6.67 -14.60 24.76
CA SER A 384 -7.43 -15.80 24.43
C SER A 384 -8.69 -15.50 23.64
N GLU A 385 -9.02 -16.42 22.73
CA GLU A 385 -10.36 -16.56 22.16
C GLU A 385 -11.39 -16.79 23.29
N GLN A 386 -12.60 -16.31 23.06
CA GLN A 386 -13.78 -16.50 23.91
C GLN A 386 -14.81 -17.36 23.18
N ARG A 387 -15.68 -18.09 23.90
CA ARG A 387 -16.87 -18.72 23.31
C ARG A 387 -17.94 -17.70 22.92
N ALA A 388 -18.57 -17.88 21.76
CA ALA A 388 -19.66 -17.03 21.27
C ALA A 388 -20.99 -17.39 21.95
N LEU A 389 -21.14 -16.96 23.20
CA LEU A 389 -22.33 -17.26 24.00
C LEU A 389 -23.55 -16.49 23.51
N MET A 390 -24.69 -17.17 23.34
CA MET A 390 -25.98 -16.52 23.06
C MET A 390 -26.40 -15.51 24.14
N SER A 391 -25.97 -15.75 25.38
CA SER A 391 -26.21 -14.83 26.50
C SER A 391 -25.31 -13.61 26.51
N SER A 392 -24.23 -13.59 25.71
CA SER A 392 -23.43 -12.39 25.47
C SER A 392 -24.03 -11.67 24.26
N ALA A 393 -24.55 -10.46 24.46
CA ALA A 393 -25.38 -9.82 23.46
C ALA A 393 -25.33 -8.29 23.47
N ILE A 394 -25.47 -7.70 22.30
CA ILE A 394 -25.77 -6.29 22.08
C ILE A 394 -27.30 -6.15 21.99
N THR A 395 -27.87 -5.20 22.73
CA THR A 395 -29.30 -4.90 22.70
C THR A 395 -29.54 -3.39 22.67
N LEU A 396 -30.72 -2.97 22.23
CA LEU A 396 -31.15 -1.58 22.31
C LEU A 396 -31.67 -1.25 23.72
N SER A 397 -31.29 -0.08 24.24
CA SER A 397 -31.84 0.51 25.46
C SER A 397 -33.14 1.25 25.17
N GLU A 398 -33.94 1.49 26.20
CA GLU A 398 -35.10 2.40 26.13
C GLU A 398 -34.66 3.86 25.99
N GLU A 399 -33.49 4.20 26.53
CA GLU A 399 -32.89 5.53 26.41
C GLU A 399 -32.45 5.80 24.97
N ARG A 400 -32.61 7.04 24.53
CA ARG A 400 -32.24 7.49 23.18
C ARG A 400 -31.13 8.53 23.26
N ASP A 401 -30.28 8.57 22.24
CA ASP A 401 -29.31 9.64 22.08
C ASP A 401 -29.96 10.95 21.59
N CYS A 402 -29.16 12.00 21.43
CA CYS A 402 -29.63 13.32 20.98
C CYS A 402 -30.17 13.33 19.55
N LEU A 403 -29.98 12.26 18.77
CA LEU A 403 -30.55 12.10 17.42
C LEU A 403 -31.83 11.26 17.43
N GLY A 404 -32.29 10.84 18.62
CA GLY A 404 -33.47 10.02 18.81
C GLY A 404 -33.23 8.54 18.52
N VAL A 405 -31.97 8.09 18.40
CA VAL A 405 -31.65 6.68 18.14
C VAL A 405 -31.46 5.95 19.49
N PRO A 406 -32.08 4.79 19.71
CA PRO A 406 -31.90 4.01 20.94
C PRO A 406 -30.43 3.76 21.24
N GLN A 407 -30.00 3.99 22.47
CA GLN A 407 -28.64 3.69 22.94
C GLN A 407 -28.43 2.17 23.02
N VAL A 408 -27.19 1.73 23.23
CA VAL A 408 -26.86 0.30 23.25
C VAL A 408 -26.51 -0.16 24.66
N LYS A 409 -26.94 -1.38 24.99
CA LYS A 409 -26.49 -2.14 26.15
C LYS A 409 -25.76 -3.38 25.66
N VAL A 410 -24.58 -3.65 26.20
CA VAL A 410 -23.75 -4.82 25.85
C VAL A 410 -23.60 -5.72 27.06
N VAL A 411 -24.10 -6.95 26.96
CA VAL A 411 -23.88 -7.99 27.96
C VAL A 411 -22.64 -8.77 27.53
N TRP A 412 -21.55 -8.67 28.30
CA TRP A 412 -20.31 -9.42 28.05
C TRP A 412 -20.09 -10.47 29.14
N LYS A 413 -20.09 -11.75 28.73
CA LYS A 413 -19.98 -12.91 29.62
C LYS A 413 -18.85 -13.82 29.17
N VAL A 414 -17.99 -14.21 30.10
CA VAL A 414 -16.94 -15.21 29.94
C VAL A 414 -17.27 -16.37 30.87
N GLU A 415 -17.14 -17.60 30.38
CA GLU A 415 -17.46 -18.81 31.16
C GLU A 415 -16.20 -19.39 31.82
N GLU A 416 -16.42 -20.34 32.74
CA GLU A 416 -15.31 -21.03 33.40
C GLU A 416 -14.49 -21.86 32.40
N ALA A 417 -15.08 -22.31 31.29
CA ALA A 417 -14.37 -23.11 30.29
C ALA A 417 -13.14 -22.39 29.70
N GLU A 418 -13.14 -21.05 29.66
CA GLU A 418 -12.02 -20.24 29.22
C GLU A 418 -10.80 -20.38 30.15
N ILE A 419 -10.99 -20.65 31.46
CA ILE A 419 -9.87 -20.82 32.40
C ILE A 419 -9.02 -22.04 32.05
N ALA A 420 -9.63 -23.09 31.50
CA ALA A 420 -8.93 -24.30 31.10
C ALA A 420 -7.94 -23.99 29.97
N THR A 421 -8.34 -23.18 28.99
CA THR A 421 -7.46 -22.75 27.88
C THR A 421 -6.33 -21.88 28.39
N LEU A 422 -6.63 -20.86 29.20
CA LEU A 422 -5.63 -19.96 29.79
C LEU A 422 -4.59 -20.73 30.62
N SER A 423 -5.05 -21.56 31.55
CA SER A 423 -4.21 -22.32 32.49
C SER A 423 -3.31 -23.33 31.76
N ARG A 424 -3.90 -24.16 30.89
CA ARG A 424 -3.15 -25.18 30.15
C ARG A 424 -2.11 -24.56 29.23
N PHE A 425 -2.46 -23.49 28.52
CA PHE A 425 -1.52 -22.79 27.66
C PHE A 425 -0.38 -22.14 28.46
N ALA A 426 -0.69 -21.49 29.59
CA ALA A 426 0.31 -20.86 30.44
C ALA A 426 1.36 -21.87 30.94
N LEU A 427 0.91 -23.06 31.37
CA LEU A 427 1.79 -24.15 31.81
C LEU A 427 2.66 -24.69 30.66
N MET A 428 2.07 -24.94 29.48
CA MET A 428 2.83 -25.39 28.29
C MET A 428 3.84 -24.35 27.82
N LEU A 429 3.49 -23.06 27.90
CA LEU A 429 4.38 -21.96 27.55
C LEU A 429 5.53 -21.86 28.55
N ALA A 430 5.25 -21.97 29.86
CA ALA A 430 6.28 -21.97 30.89
C ALA A 430 7.27 -23.13 30.68
N GLU A 431 6.76 -24.36 30.48
CA GLU A 431 7.59 -25.54 30.18
C GLU A 431 8.45 -25.34 28.93
N TYR A 432 7.87 -24.78 27.87
CA TYR A 432 8.60 -24.50 26.62
C TYR A 432 9.73 -23.47 26.82
N ILE A 433 9.46 -22.37 27.52
CA ILE A 433 10.43 -21.29 27.75
C ILE A 433 11.55 -21.71 28.70
N GLU A 434 11.21 -22.44 29.77
CA GLU A 434 12.16 -22.96 30.75
C GLU A 434 13.00 -24.11 30.16
N GLY A 435 12.38 -25.03 29.42
CA GLY A 435 13.06 -26.13 28.73
C GLY A 435 14.02 -25.64 27.65
N ALA A 436 13.74 -24.49 27.02
CA ALA A 436 14.65 -23.81 26.10
C ALA A 436 15.77 -23.02 26.80
N GLY A 437 15.76 -22.94 28.14
CA GLY A 437 16.75 -22.20 28.92
C GLY A 437 16.67 -20.68 28.79
N LEU A 438 15.53 -20.14 28.35
CA LEU A 438 15.39 -18.71 28.01
C LEU A 438 15.06 -17.86 29.25
N ALA A 439 14.09 -18.29 30.06
CA ALA A 439 13.65 -17.59 31.26
C ALA A 439 13.02 -18.57 32.25
N ARG A 440 13.05 -18.23 33.55
CA ARG A 440 12.14 -18.81 34.55
C ARG A 440 10.81 -18.08 34.49
N ILE A 441 9.70 -18.81 34.45
CA ILE A 441 8.35 -18.23 34.41
C ILE A 441 7.66 -18.44 35.76
N GLU A 442 7.18 -17.36 36.36
CA GLU A 442 6.40 -17.39 37.59
C GLU A 442 4.96 -17.00 37.27
N LEU A 443 4.08 -17.99 37.18
CA LEU A 443 2.67 -17.80 36.87
C LEU A 443 1.87 -17.33 38.09
N ASP A 444 0.76 -16.61 37.87
CA ASP A 444 -0.23 -16.36 38.91
C ASP A 444 -0.72 -17.72 39.46
N PRO A 445 -0.68 -17.95 40.79
CA PRO A 445 -1.07 -19.23 41.38
C PRO A 445 -2.50 -19.66 41.04
N ARG A 446 -3.44 -18.72 40.90
CA ARG A 446 -4.84 -19.00 40.54
C ARG A 446 -4.93 -19.48 39.10
N LEU A 447 -4.20 -18.84 38.19
CA LEU A 447 -4.12 -19.26 36.80
C LEU A 447 -3.50 -20.66 36.68
N ALA A 448 -2.38 -20.91 37.37
CA ALA A 448 -1.71 -22.21 37.35
C ALA A 448 -2.59 -23.33 37.94
N ALA A 449 -3.44 -23.02 38.92
CA ALA A 449 -4.41 -23.94 39.50
C ALA A 449 -5.68 -24.15 38.65
N GLY A 450 -5.90 -23.31 37.61
CA GLY A 450 -7.14 -23.31 36.84
C GLY A 450 -8.34 -22.80 37.63
N ASP A 451 -8.11 -21.91 38.61
CA ASP A 451 -9.14 -21.34 39.47
C ASP A 451 -9.97 -20.30 38.70
N PRO A 452 -11.31 -20.49 38.54
CA PRO A 452 -12.19 -19.54 37.87
C PRO A 452 -12.16 -18.13 38.47
N ALA A 453 -11.78 -17.96 39.74
CA ALA A 453 -11.63 -16.64 40.35
C ALA A 453 -10.58 -15.76 39.64
N PHE A 454 -9.64 -16.36 38.90
CA PHE A 454 -8.68 -15.62 38.07
C PHE A 454 -9.38 -14.76 37.00
N LEU A 455 -10.53 -15.20 36.48
CA LEU A 455 -11.27 -14.48 35.44
C LEU A 455 -11.72 -13.08 35.91
N GLN A 456 -11.86 -12.84 37.22
CA GLN A 456 -12.24 -11.52 37.74
C GLN A 456 -11.21 -10.40 37.43
N GLY A 457 -9.97 -10.78 37.08
CA GLY A 457 -8.88 -9.85 36.74
C GLY A 457 -8.61 -9.69 35.24
N ILE A 458 -9.51 -10.16 34.36
CA ILE A 458 -9.33 -10.05 32.91
C ILE A 458 -9.69 -8.64 32.42
N ASP A 459 -8.98 -8.21 31.38
CA ASP A 459 -9.21 -6.97 30.66
C ASP A 459 -9.93 -7.26 29.33
N ASP A 460 -10.68 -6.27 28.83
CA ASP A 460 -11.14 -6.28 27.44
C ASP A 460 -10.05 -5.79 26.48
N ALA A 461 -10.01 -6.35 25.26
CA ALA A 461 -8.96 -6.06 24.30
C ALA A 461 -9.33 -4.97 23.29
N ASN A 462 -10.51 -4.35 23.41
CA ASN A 462 -11.11 -3.46 22.41
C ASN A 462 -11.32 -4.14 21.05
N HIS A 463 -11.50 -5.46 21.02
CA HIS A 463 -11.63 -6.28 19.82
C HIS A 463 -13.06 -6.79 19.67
N GLN A 464 -14.02 -5.89 19.71
CA GLN A 464 -15.43 -6.22 19.62
C GLN A 464 -15.75 -6.96 18.32
N MET A 465 -16.33 -8.14 18.43
CA MET A 465 -16.67 -9.08 17.35
C MET A 465 -18.09 -9.65 17.55
N GLY A 466 -18.62 -10.32 16.53
CA GLY A 466 -19.92 -11.00 16.61
C GLY A 466 -21.15 -10.07 16.57
N GLY A 467 -22.33 -10.59 16.89
CA GLY A 467 -23.59 -9.82 16.82
C GLY A 467 -24.21 -9.71 15.42
N ALA A 468 -23.49 -10.05 14.35
CA ALA A 468 -24.05 -10.23 13.01
C ALA A 468 -23.37 -11.38 12.25
N ARG A 469 -23.11 -12.50 12.96
CA ARG A 469 -22.25 -13.59 12.48
C ARG A 469 -22.71 -14.16 11.13
N MET A 470 -21.75 -14.59 10.32
CA MET A 470 -22.03 -15.32 9.08
C MET A 470 -22.41 -16.77 9.35
N ALA A 471 -23.23 -17.34 8.48
CA ALA A 471 -23.61 -18.76 8.52
C ALA A 471 -24.05 -19.28 7.14
N GLY A 472 -24.28 -20.59 7.06
CA GLY A 472 -24.84 -21.22 5.86
C GLY A 472 -26.32 -20.88 5.60
N ASP A 473 -27.07 -20.51 6.64
CA ASP A 473 -28.48 -20.14 6.55
C ASP A 473 -28.89 -19.07 7.60
N ALA A 474 -30.12 -18.56 7.47
CA ALA A 474 -30.65 -17.50 8.32
C ALA A 474 -30.96 -17.93 9.76
N ALA A 475 -31.08 -19.23 10.04
CA ALA A 475 -31.25 -19.73 11.41
C ALA A 475 -29.91 -19.80 12.15
N GLY A 476 -28.81 -20.02 11.41
CA GLY A 476 -27.46 -20.06 11.91
C GLY A 476 -26.77 -18.70 12.03
N GLY A 477 -27.22 -17.64 11.35
CA GLY A 477 -26.54 -16.35 11.37
C GLY A 477 -27.31 -15.22 10.70
N VAL A 478 -26.74 -14.01 10.73
CA VAL A 478 -27.38 -12.78 10.20
C VAL A 478 -26.99 -12.53 8.75
N VAL A 479 -25.80 -12.97 8.34
CA VAL A 479 -25.31 -12.83 6.97
C VAL A 479 -24.92 -14.18 6.37
N ASP A 480 -24.99 -14.30 5.05
CA ASP A 480 -24.52 -15.48 4.34
C ASP A 480 -22.98 -15.54 4.24
N ALA A 481 -22.45 -16.60 3.63
CA ALA A 481 -21.02 -16.76 3.37
C ALA A 481 -20.42 -15.65 2.50
N ASN A 482 -21.21 -14.83 1.80
CA ASN A 482 -20.78 -13.64 1.03
C ASN A 482 -20.97 -12.34 1.80
N LEU A 483 -21.29 -12.44 3.11
CA LEU A 483 -21.55 -11.34 4.03
C LEU A 483 -22.78 -10.49 3.66
N ARG A 484 -23.69 -11.05 2.87
CA ARG A 484 -24.96 -10.40 2.54
C ARG A 484 -25.99 -10.73 3.62
N VAL A 485 -26.74 -9.72 4.07
CA VAL A 485 -27.77 -9.88 5.10
C VAL A 485 -28.90 -10.77 4.60
N PHE A 486 -29.26 -11.80 5.36
CA PHE A 486 -30.42 -12.62 5.03
C PHE A 486 -31.69 -11.77 5.04
N GLY A 487 -32.47 -11.82 3.96
CA GLY A 487 -33.65 -10.97 3.77
C GLY A 487 -33.38 -9.64 3.04
N ALA A 488 -32.14 -9.41 2.56
CA ALA A 488 -31.82 -8.28 1.70
C ALA A 488 -30.89 -8.68 0.54
N GLN A 489 -31.24 -8.33 -0.70
CA GLN A 489 -30.41 -8.70 -1.86
C GLN A 489 -29.12 -7.87 -2.00
N ASN A 490 -29.12 -6.65 -1.47
CA ASN A 490 -28.10 -5.64 -1.76
C ASN A 490 -27.49 -4.96 -0.51
N LEU A 491 -27.72 -5.52 0.67
CA LEU A 491 -27.16 -5.06 1.93
C LEU A 491 -26.09 -6.03 2.42
N PHE A 492 -24.89 -5.52 2.64
CA PHE A 492 -23.72 -6.31 3.09
C PHE A 492 -23.21 -5.81 4.43
N VAL A 493 -22.59 -6.69 5.21
CA VAL A 493 -21.90 -6.35 6.46
C VAL A 493 -20.41 -6.66 6.31
N ALA A 494 -19.57 -5.63 6.37
CA ALA A 494 -18.12 -5.77 6.30
C ALA A 494 -17.49 -5.29 7.62
N GLY A 495 -17.11 -6.24 8.47
CA GLY A 495 -16.55 -5.92 9.78
C GLY A 495 -16.40 -7.16 10.66
N ALA A 496 -15.82 -6.95 11.84
CA ALA A 496 -15.66 -8.00 12.85
C ALA A 496 -16.99 -8.57 13.39
N ALA A 497 -18.11 -7.88 13.14
CA ALA A 497 -19.44 -8.34 13.51
C ALA A 497 -19.84 -9.68 12.88
N VAL A 498 -19.26 -10.00 11.72
CA VAL A 498 -19.62 -11.22 10.98
C VAL A 498 -18.93 -12.46 11.50
N TYR A 499 -18.07 -12.36 12.52
CA TYR A 499 -17.25 -13.49 12.97
C TYR A 499 -18.11 -14.46 13.79
N PRO A 500 -18.17 -15.75 13.41
CA PRO A 500 -18.74 -16.79 14.25
C PRO A 500 -17.92 -17.05 15.52
N SER A 501 -16.60 -16.86 15.43
CA SER A 501 -15.65 -17.08 16.52
C SER A 501 -14.48 -16.09 16.41
N SER A 502 -13.83 -15.75 17.53
CA SER A 502 -12.84 -14.67 17.56
C SER A 502 -11.42 -15.07 17.14
N GLY A 503 -11.00 -16.30 17.45
CA GLY A 503 -9.56 -16.60 17.52
C GLY A 503 -8.84 -15.74 18.57
N PHE A 504 -7.50 -15.76 18.56
CA PHE A 504 -6.62 -14.83 19.29
C PHE A 504 -6.18 -13.60 18.46
N PRO A 505 -6.11 -13.64 17.11
CA PRO A 505 -5.65 -12.51 16.31
C PRO A 505 -6.57 -11.29 16.42
N ASN A 506 -6.00 -10.09 16.48
CA ASN A 506 -6.77 -8.85 16.42
C ASN A 506 -7.65 -8.83 15.14
N PRO A 507 -8.93 -8.42 15.23
CA PRO A 507 -9.91 -8.73 14.19
C PRO A 507 -9.77 -7.87 12.93
N THR A 508 -9.16 -6.68 13.02
CA THR A 508 -9.21 -5.66 11.97
C THR A 508 -8.64 -6.13 10.64
N PHE A 509 -7.54 -6.89 10.65
CA PHE A 509 -6.88 -7.31 9.41
C PHE A 509 -7.75 -8.29 8.61
N THR A 510 -8.35 -9.25 9.30
CA THR A 510 -9.34 -10.19 8.73
C THR A 510 -10.59 -9.48 8.25
N ALA A 511 -11.04 -8.44 8.97
CA ALA A 511 -12.24 -7.70 8.61
C ALA A 511 -12.03 -6.90 7.31
N ILE A 512 -10.82 -6.36 7.12
CA ILE A 512 -10.42 -5.71 5.86
C ILE A 512 -10.39 -6.75 4.73
N ALA A 513 -9.78 -7.92 4.95
CA ALA A 513 -9.72 -8.97 3.94
C ALA A 513 -11.14 -9.41 3.48
N LEU A 514 -12.04 -9.63 4.43
CA LEU A 514 -13.46 -9.92 4.14
C LEU A 514 -14.16 -8.78 3.40
N GLY A 515 -13.89 -7.52 3.78
CA GLY A 515 -14.41 -6.35 3.07
C GLY A 515 -13.95 -6.27 1.62
N LEU A 516 -12.68 -6.59 1.33
CA LEU A 516 -12.16 -6.65 -0.04
C LEU A 516 -12.81 -7.76 -0.87
N ARG A 517 -13.18 -8.88 -0.25
CA ARG A 517 -13.98 -9.93 -0.91
C ARG A 517 -15.36 -9.41 -1.29
N VAL A 518 -16.03 -8.68 -0.40
CA VAL A 518 -17.30 -8.00 -0.72
C VAL A 518 -17.15 -7.00 -1.88
N CYS A 519 -16.04 -6.25 -1.94
CA CYS A 519 -15.77 -5.34 -3.06
C CYS A 519 -15.78 -6.06 -4.41
N ASP A 520 -15.14 -7.23 -4.51
CA ASP A 520 -15.11 -7.98 -5.76
C ASP A 520 -16.51 -8.51 -6.13
N SER A 521 -17.25 -9.08 -5.18
CA SER A 521 -18.65 -9.52 -5.40
C SER A 521 -19.55 -8.38 -5.91
N ILE A 522 -19.41 -7.17 -5.37
CA ILE A 522 -20.17 -5.99 -5.82
C ILE A 522 -19.74 -5.57 -7.23
N VAL A 523 -18.43 -5.54 -7.52
CA VAL A 523 -17.92 -5.17 -8.84
C VAL A 523 -18.41 -6.15 -9.90
N ASP A 524 -18.40 -7.45 -9.62
CA ASP A 524 -18.88 -8.48 -10.53
C ASP A 524 -20.40 -8.34 -10.78
N ALA A 525 -21.18 -8.10 -9.73
CA ALA A 525 -22.61 -7.84 -9.87
C ALA A 525 -22.89 -6.59 -10.75
N LEU A 526 -22.16 -5.49 -10.54
CA LEU A 526 -22.28 -4.27 -11.35
C LEU A 526 -21.84 -4.44 -12.81
N GLN A 527 -21.00 -5.44 -13.12
CA GLN A 527 -20.62 -5.77 -14.49
C GLN A 527 -21.69 -6.60 -15.20
N ASN A 528 -22.33 -7.51 -14.47
CA ASN A 528 -23.35 -8.42 -15.00
C ASN A 528 -24.72 -7.75 -15.23
N ASP A 529 -25.03 -6.67 -14.51
CA ASP A 529 -26.31 -5.94 -14.59
C ASP A 529 -26.42 -4.97 -15.81
N ARG A 530 -25.39 -4.89 -16.67
CA ARG A 530 -25.46 -4.10 -17.90
C ARG A 530 -26.28 -4.86 -18.96
N THR A 531 -27.47 -4.34 -19.29
CA THR A 531 -28.39 -4.90 -20.30
C THR A 531 -27.70 -5.14 -21.66
N PRO A 532 -28.14 -6.15 -22.45
CA PRO A 532 -27.53 -6.48 -23.74
C PRO A 532 -27.55 -5.35 -24.77
N GLU A 533 -28.44 -4.37 -24.62
CA GLU A 533 -28.61 -3.25 -25.55
C GLU A 533 -27.44 -2.26 -25.52
N SER A 534 -26.67 -2.20 -24.42
CA SER A 534 -25.45 -1.37 -24.36
C SER A 534 -24.22 -2.04 -25.03
N LYS A 535 -24.35 -3.26 -25.56
CA LYS A 535 -23.29 -3.94 -26.32
C LYS A 535 -23.25 -3.54 -27.80
N ALA A 536 -24.21 -2.75 -28.29
CA ALA A 536 -24.33 -2.39 -29.70
C ALA A 536 -23.55 -1.14 -30.13
N GLU A 537 -23.18 -0.23 -29.23
CA GLU A 537 -22.49 1.04 -29.59
C GLU A 537 -21.00 1.13 -29.20
N SER A 538 -20.40 0.06 -28.64
CA SER A 538 -18.96 0.07 -28.29
C SER A 538 -18.13 -1.00 -28.99
N ARG A 539 -18.66 -1.66 -30.02
CA ARG A 539 -17.83 -2.45 -30.95
C ARG A 539 -17.17 -1.53 -31.98
N VAL A 540 -16.24 -0.71 -31.50
CA VAL A 540 -15.04 -0.46 -32.30
C VAL A 540 -14.24 -1.75 -32.17
N GLU A 541 -14.17 -2.53 -33.25
CA GLU A 541 -13.21 -3.63 -33.31
C GLU A 541 -11.83 -3.08 -32.94
N PRO A 542 -11.11 -3.67 -31.97
CA PRO A 542 -9.74 -3.28 -31.74
C PRO A 542 -8.96 -3.66 -33.00
N LEU A 543 -8.61 -2.66 -33.80
CA LEU A 543 -7.50 -2.75 -34.74
C LEU A 543 -6.33 -3.38 -33.97
N ALA A 544 -5.85 -4.52 -34.47
CA ALA A 544 -4.83 -5.33 -33.82
C ALA A 544 -3.67 -4.45 -33.32
N ARG A 545 -3.55 -4.34 -31.99
CA ARG A 545 -2.52 -3.56 -31.32
C ARG A 545 -1.14 -4.15 -31.68
N ARG A 546 -0.29 -3.40 -32.37
CA ARG A 546 1.12 -3.78 -32.56
C ARG A 546 1.92 -3.25 -31.38
N HIS A 547 2.01 -4.03 -30.31
CA HIS A 547 3.04 -3.82 -29.29
C HIS A 547 4.38 -4.30 -29.84
N PRO A 548 5.48 -3.53 -29.69
CA PRO A 548 6.81 -3.99 -30.10
C PRO A 548 7.17 -5.27 -29.33
N LYS A 549 7.84 -6.21 -30.00
CA LYS A 549 8.32 -7.45 -29.40
C LYS A 549 9.83 -7.50 -29.46
N ILE A 550 10.47 -7.73 -28.31
CA ILE A 550 11.91 -7.96 -28.22
C ILE A 550 12.11 -9.45 -27.98
N ALA A 551 12.68 -10.15 -28.95
CA ALA A 551 12.93 -11.59 -28.89
C ALA A 551 11.69 -12.42 -28.49
N GLY A 552 10.50 -12.04 -28.98
CA GLY A 552 9.23 -12.69 -28.68
C GLY A 552 8.53 -12.23 -27.39
N VAL A 553 9.16 -11.39 -26.57
CA VAL A 553 8.55 -10.76 -25.39
C VAL A 553 7.89 -9.45 -25.78
N GLU A 554 6.61 -9.32 -25.47
CA GLU A 554 5.82 -8.11 -25.73
C GLU A 554 6.25 -6.96 -24.80
N THR A 555 6.36 -5.74 -25.35
CA THR A 555 6.71 -4.55 -24.58
C THR A 555 5.93 -3.32 -25.04
N THR A 556 6.19 -2.16 -24.43
CA THR A 556 5.44 -0.93 -24.73
C THR A 556 6.19 0.02 -25.66
N PRO A 557 5.46 0.78 -26.51
CA PRO A 557 6.06 1.78 -27.40
C PRO A 557 6.67 2.97 -26.65
N LEU A 558 6.36 3.13 -25.35
CA LEU A 558 7.04 4.06 -24.46
C LEU A 558 7.90 3.29 -23.45
N GLY A 559 9.16 3.69 -23.30
CA GLY A 559 10.12 3.13 -22.35
C GLY A 559 10.59 4.16 -21.32
N PHE A 560 11.06 3.66 -20.18
CA PHE A 560 11.53 4.49 -19.06
C PHE A 560 13.05 4.60 -19.03
N GLY A 561 13.57 5.81 -19.18
CA GLY A 561 15.01 6.10 -19.08
C GLY A 561 15.50 6.20 -17.64
N CYS A 562 16.50 5.40 -17.27
CA CYS A 562 16.98 5.24 -15.89
C CYS A 562 18.18 6.13 -15.51
N ALA A 563 18.56 7.10 -16.36
CA ALA A 563 19.81 7.86 -16.24
C ALA A 563 20.07 8.54 -14.88
N TYR A 564 19.01 9.00 -14.22
CA TYR A 564 19.10 9.70 -12.94
C TYR A 564 18.78 8.83 -11.71
N LEU A 565 18.48 7.54 -11.89
CA LEU A 565 18.12 6.65 -10.78
C LEU A 565 19.36 6.31 -9.96
N THR A 566 19.25 6.38 -8.64
CA THR A 566 20.34 6.14 -7.70
C THR A 566 19.91 5.10 -6.66
N ALA A 567 20.84 4.22 -6.27
CA ALA A 567 20.61 3.25 -5.19
C ALA A 567 21.04 3.81 -3.82
N GLY A 568 20.96 3.00 -2.77
CA GLY A 568 21.29 3.39 -1.40
C GLY A 568 20.22 4.29 -0.77
N TRP A 569 20.60 5.48 -0.30
CA TRP A 569 19.69 6.39 0.42
C TRP A 569 18.51 6.90 -0.43
N GLU A 570 18.72 7.07 -1.74
CA GLU A 570 17.68 7.45 -2.69
C GLU A 570 16.97 6.25 -3.33
N GLN A 571 17.30 5.01 -2.96
CA GLN A 571 16.67 3.79 -3.48
C GLN A 571 15.15 3.87 -3.41
N ARG A 572 14.60 4.37 -2.29
CA ARG A 572 13.14 4.53 -2.10
C ARG A 572 12.53 5.48 -3.14
N LYS A 573 13.24 6.54 -3.51
CA LYS A 573 12.79 7.51 -4.52
C LYS A 573 12.91 6.92 -5.92
N SER A 574 14.00 6.23 -6.23
CA SER A 574 14.21 5.54 -7.51
C SER A 574 13.18 4.45 -7.74
N SER A 575 12.93 3.58 -6.74
CA SER A 575 11.88 2.55 -6.78
C SER A 575 10.49 3.17 -6.99
N ARG A 576 10.16 4.29 -6.35
CA ARG A 576 8.88 5.00 -6.60
C ARG A 576 8.73 5.45 -8.05
N LEU A 577 9.80 5.87 -8.70
CA LEU A 577 9.76 6.28 -10.11
C LEU A 577 9.61 5.07 -11.03
N ILE A 578 10.32 3.97 -10.75
CA ILE A 578 10.21 2.71 -11.50
C ILE A 578 8.79 2.12 -11.37
N HIS A 579 8.26 2.04 -10.16
CA HIS A 579 6.90 1.54 -9.94
C HIS A 579 5.85 2.44 -10.58
N ALA A 580 6.02 3.77 -10.54
CA ALA A 580 5.12 4.67 -11.26
C ALA A 580 5.17 4.48 -12.79
N ALA A 581 6.32 4.10 -13.35
CA ALA A 581 6.40 3.74 -14.76
C ALA A 581 5.62 2.43 -15.04
N LEU A 582 5.79 1.41 -14.19
CA LEU A 582 5.04 0.15 -14.28
C LEU A 582 3.52 0.33 -14.13
N GLU A 583 3.10 1.14 -13.15
CA GLU A 583 1.71 1.55 -12.93
C GLU A 583 1.13 2.26 -14.15
N GLY A 584 1.93 3.14 -14.78
CA GLY A 584 1.57 3.81 -16.03
C GLY A 584 1.67 2.91 -17.27
N GLY A 585 1.76 1.59 -17.13
CA GLY A 585 1.78 0.65 -18.24
C GLY A 585 3.13 0.49 -18.94
N ILE A 586 4.17 1.26 -18.60
CA ILE A 586 5.49 1.13 -19.22
C ILE A 586 6.11 -0.23 -18.87
N ARG A 587 6.62 -0.96 -19.86
CA ARG A 587 7.26 -2.27 -19.72
C ARG A 587 8.70 -2.34 -20.21
N HIS A 588 9.22 -1.30 -20.87
CA HIS A 588 10.61 -1.23 -21.28
C HIS A 588 11.43 -0.32 -20.37
N PHE A 589 12.57 -0.79 -19.88
CA PHE A 589 13.48 -0.02 -19.02
C PHE A 589 14.88 0.08 -19.63
N ASP A 590 15.33 1.32 -19.85
CA ASP A 590 16.63 1.63 -20.42
C ASP A 590 17.60 2.12 -19.33
N VAL A 591 18.66 1.35 -19.06
CA VAL A 591 19.68 1.63 -18.04
C VAL A 591 21.09 1.51 -18.62
N ALA A 592 22.11 1.86 -17.83
CA ALA A 592 23.52 1.63 -18.16
C ALA A 592 24.38 1.65 -16.88
N PRO A 593 25.58 1.03 -16.89
CA PRO A 593 26.54 1.10 -15.80
C PRO A 593 26.99 2.53 -15.44
N SER A 594 26.96 3.46 -16.41
CA SER A 594 27.33 4.86 -16.18
C SER A 594 26.23 5.69 -15.52
N TYR A 595 24.99 5.18 -15.45
CA TYR A 595 23.84 5.92 -14.96
C TYR A 595 23.79 5.97 -13.42
N GLY A 596 23.20 7.03 -12.88
CA GLY A 596 22.97 7.11 -11.43
C GLY A 596 24.24 7.18 -10.59
N MET A 597 25.30 7.80 -11.11
CA MET A 597 26.65 7.73 -10.51
C MET A 597 27.15 6.29 -10.32
N GLY A 598 26.76 5.39 -11.22
CA GLY A 598 27.12 3.97 -11.17
C GLY A 598 26.22 3.10 -10.31
N SER A 599 24.98 3.52 -10.01
CA SER A 599 24.08 2.76 -9.13
C SER A 599 22.68 2.54 -9.70
N ALA A 600 22.40 3.00 -10.92
CA ALA A 600 21.08 2.88 -11.51
C ALA A 600 20.66 1.42 -11.76
N GLU A 601 21.60 0.55 -12.15
CA GLU A 601 21.34 -0.88 -12.34
C GLU A 601 20.99 -1.59 -11.03
N ASP A 602 21.65 -1.24 -9.92
CA ASP A 602 21.28 -1.76 -8.61
C ASP A 602 19.88 -1.27 -8.21
N ALA A 603 19.57 0.00 -8.50
CA ALA A 603 18.28 0.58 -8.19
C ALA A 603 17.15 -0.08 -8.98
N LEU A 604 17.38 -0.34 -10.28
CA LEU A 604 16.44 -1.02 -11.16
C LEU A 604 16.29 -2.50 -10.80
N GLY A 605 17.40 -3.23 -10.64
CA GLY A 605 17.39 -4.64 -10.25
C GLY A 605 16.71 -4.88 -8.91
N ALA A 606 16.93 -4.00 -7.93
CA ALA A 606 16.24 -4.08 -6.64
C ALA A 606 14.73 -3.80 -6.74
N ALA A 607 14.30 -2.95 -7.68
CA ALA A 607 12.89 -2.61 -7.87
C ALA A 607 12.12 -3.65 -8.70
N LEU A 608 12.82 -4.46 -9.52
CA LEU A 608 12.22 -5.45 -10.42
C LEU A 608 12.27 -6.89 -9.87
N VAL A 609 12.72 -7.10 -8.63
CA VAL A 609 12.70 -8.43 -7.99
C VAL A 609 11.29 -9.02 -8.03
N GLY A 610 11.15 -10.22 -8.58
CA GLY A 610 9.87 -10.91 -8.75
C GLY A 610 9.03 -10.46 -9.95
N ARG A 611 9.49 -9.45 -10.71
CA ARG A 611 8.77 -8.86 -11.86
C ARG A 611 9.59 -8.86 -13.17
N ARG A 612 10.69 -9.62 -13.21
CA ARG A 612 11.60 -9.68 -14.36
C ARG A 612 10.92 -10.14 -15.65
N SER A 613 9.94 -11.06 -15.56
CA SER A 613 9.17 -11.58 -16.69
C SER A 613 8.15 -10.60 -17.26
N GLU A 614 7.81 -9.54 -16.51
CA GLU A 614 6.84 -8.53 -16.94
C GLU A 614 7.49 -7.45 -17.80
N VAL A 615 8.82 -7.32 -17.78
CA VAL A 615 9.53 -6.18 -18.37
C VAL A 615 10.62 -6.61 -19.35
N THR A 616 10.94 -5.71 -20.27
CA THR A 616 12.17 -5.80 -21.05
C THR A 616 13.20 -4.82 -20.51
N ILE A 617 14.46 -5.27 -20.41
CA ILE A 617 15.57 -4.44 -19.88
C ILE A 617 16.64 -4.28 -20.96
N ALA A 618 16.99 -3.02 -21.24
CA ALA A 618 18.16 -2.65 -22.01
C ALA A 618 19.29 -2.17 -21.09
N SER A 619 20.48 -2.74 -21.22
CA SER A 619 21.72 -2.17 -20.63
C SER A 619 22.81 -2.01 -21.68
N LYS A 620 23.93 -1.39 -21.31
CA LYS A 620 24.96 -0.95 -22.26
C LYS A 620 26.38 -1.18 -21.77
N ALA A 621 27.33 -1.34 -22.69
CA ALA A 621 28.77 -1.36 -22.44
C ALA A 621 29.50 -0.28 -23.26
N GLY A 622 30.73 0.07 -22.89
CA GLY A 622 31.55 1.07 -23.62
C GLY A 622 31.93 2.30 -22.78
N LEU A 623 31.13 2.65 -21.76
CA LEU A 623 31.43 3.74 -20.83
C LEU A 623 31.67 3.20 -19.41
N ALA A 624 32.82 3.55 -18.83
CA ALA A 624 33.20 3.11 -17.49
C ALA A 624 32.26 3.65 -16.40
N ARG A 625 32.04 2.83 -15.37
CA ARG A 625 31.27 3.18 -14.18
C ARG A 625 31.99 4.27 -13.35
N PRO A 626 31.30 5.34 -12.92
CA PRO A 626 31.86 6.31 -11.99
C PRO A 626 32.17 5.69 -10.62
N GLN A 627 33.38 5.84 -10.10
CA GLN A 627 33.74 5.44 -8.72
C GLN A 627 33.58 6.64 -7.77
N VAL A 628 32.47 6.68 -7.02
CA VAL A 628 32.22 7.74 -6.02
C VAL A 628 32.51 7.21 -4.61
N LYS A 629 33.41 7.86 -3.86
CA LYS A 629 33.77 7.48 -2.48
C LYS A 629 32.60 7.70 -1.51
N SER A 630 32.35 6.74 -0.63
CA SER A 630 31.17 6.66 0.28
C SER A 630 30.99 7.87 1.22
N TYR A 631 32.08 8.48 1.68
CA TYR A 631 32.01 9.67 2.55
C TYR A 631 31.50 10.93 1.82
N VAL A 632 31.67 11.03 0.49
CA VAL A 632 31.18 12.16 -0.31
C VAL A 632 29.66 12.11 -0.45
N MET A 633 29.08 10.92 -0.50
CA MET A 633 27.63 10.70 -0.42
C MET A 633 27.07 11.11 0.94
N ALA A 634 27.78 10.77 2.04
CA ALA A 634 27.40 11.16 3.40
C ALA A 634 27.48 12.69 3.62
N ALA A 635 28.55 13.33 3.13
CA ALA A 635 28.73 14.78 3.24
C ALA A 635 27.63 15.58 2.52
N ARG A 636 27.15 15.08 1.37
CA ARG A 636 26.02 15.71 0.65
C ARG A 636 24.67 15.56 1.37
N ALA A 637 24.44 14.43 2.05
CA ALA A 637 23.22 14.22 2.83
C ALA A 637 23.15 15.17 4.02
N LEU A 638 24.27 15.40 4.70
CA LEU A 638 24.41 16.37 5.80
C LEU A 638 24.31 17.83 5.34
N ALA A 639 24.68 18.12 4.08
CA ALA A 639 24.61 19.47 3.52
C ALA A 639 23.21 19.87 3.01
N ALA A 640 22.27 18.93 2.83
CA ALA A 640 20.95 19.21 2.26
C ALA A 640 20.06 20.17 3.10
N PRO A 641 20.05 20.09 4.45
CA PRO A 641 19.35 21.06 5.28
C PRO A 641 20.02 22.44 5.24
N ILE A 642 21.35 22.47 5.30
CA ILE A 642 22.17 23.70 5.29
C ILE A 642 22.00 24.46 3.98
N ARG A 643 21.88 23.72 2.87
CA ARG A 643 21.67 24.28 1.52
C ARG A 643 20.30 24.92 1.34
N ARG A 644 19.29 24.52 2.12
CA ARG A 644 17.97 25.17 2.19
C ARG A 644 17.98 26.44 3.05
N ALA A 645 18.87 26.50 4.04
CA ALA A 645 18.98 27.64 4.95
C ALA A 645 19.91 28.76 4.43
N LEU A 646 20.95 28.44 3.65
CA LEU A 646 21.98 29.40 3.18
C LEU A 646 22.30 29.21 1.68
N PRO A 647 21.46 29.72 0.76
CA PRO A 647 21.61 29.48 -0.68
C PRO A 647 22.86 30.14 -1.31
N MET A 648 23.43 31.18 -0.69
CA MET A 648 24.62 31.87 -1.21
C MET A 648 25.93 31.07 -1.07
N ILE A 649 26.06 30.23 -0.04
CA ILE A 649 27.33 29.53 0.30
C ILE A 649 27.54 28.28 -0.59
N THR A 650 26.49 27.80 -1.26
CA THR A 650 26.52 26.52 -2.01
C THR A 650 26.58 26.69 -3.54
N ARG A 651 26.62 27.92 -4.05
CA ARG A 651 26.89 28.21 -5.46
C ARG A 651 28.38 28.06 -5.75
N GLY A 652 28.82 26.81 -5.99
CA GLY A 652 30.18 26.51 -6.42
C GLY A 652 30.59 25.04 -6.34
N VAL A 653 29.92 24.21 -5.54
CA VAL A 653 30.35 22.82 -5.27
C VAL A 653 29.69 21.81 -6.23
N GLY A 654 29.47 22.20 -7.49
CA GLY A 654 28.61 21.45 -8.42
C GLY A 654 29.24 20.94 -9.71
N SER A 655 30.41 21.43 -10.13
CA SER A 655 30.84 21.29 -11.53
C SER A 655 32.23 20.68 -11.77
N LYS A 656 32.84 19.96 -10.81
CA LYS A 656 34.21 19.39 -11.00
C LYS A 656 34.38 17.90 -10.67
N VAL A 657 33.34 17.06 -10.73
CA VAL A 657 33.46 15.61 -10.42
C VAL A 657 33.00 14.67 -11.56
N VAL A 658 32.79 15.17 -12.77
CA VAL A 658 32.58 14.30 -13.95
C VAL A 658 33.63 14.66 -14.99
N GLN A 659 34.83 14.10 -14.87
CA GLN A 659 35.72 13.97 -16.02
C GLN A 659 35.06 13.00 -17.01
N GLY A 660 35.08 13.35 -18.31
CA GLY A 660 34.48 12.55 -19.37
C GLY A 660 34.99 11.10 -19.35
N ALA A 661 34.07 10.14 -19.28
CA ALA A 661 34.41 8.73 -19.32
C ALA A 661 35.01 8.40 -20.70
N ARG A 662 36.23 7.82 -20.73
CA ARG A 662 36.82 7.29 -21.97
C ARG A 662 36.00 6.12 -22.49
N ARG A 663 35.73 6.09 -23.80
CA ARG A 663 35.17 4.93 -24.52
C ARG A 663 36.15 3.77 -24.48
N GLN A 664 35.67 2.57 -24.15
CA GLN A 664 36.47 1.34 -24.08
C GLN A 664 35.64 0.14 -24.55
N PHE A 665 35.99 -0.43 -25.70
CA PHE A 665 35.28 -1.56 -26.33
C PHE A 665 36.11 -2.85 -26.43
N GLY A 666 37.19 -2.96 -25.64
CA GLY A 666 37.93 -4.23 -25.54
C GLY A 666 37.08 -5.35 -24.99
N LEU A 667 37.26 -6.59 -25.49
CA LEU A 667 36.43 -7.75 -25.14
C LEU A 667 36.32 -7.96 -23.61
N PRO A 668 37.41 -7.93 -22.81
CA PRO A 668 37.30 -8.10 -21.36
C PRO A 668 36.48 -7.01 -20.67
N VAL A 669 36.42 -5.79 -21.26
CA VAL A 669 35.64 -4.68 -20.72
C VAL A 669 34.15 -4.88 -21.00
N ILE A 670 33.81 -5.31 -22.22
CA ILE A 670 32.42 -5.64 -22.60
C ILE A 670 31.91 -6.80 -21.74
N GLU A 671 32.72 -7.86 -21.58
CA GLU A 671 32.39 -9.02 -20.75
C GLU A 671 32.16 -8.61 -19.29
N ALA A 672 33.13 -7.92 -18.68
CA ALA A 672 33.03 -7.48 -17.29
C ALA A 672 31.82 -6.55 -17.07
N SER A 673 31.53 -5.68 -18.05
CA SER A 673 30.37 -4.80 -18.01
C SER A 673 29.07 -5.62 -18.00
N LEU A 674 28.93 -6.60 -18.89
CA LEU A 674 27.74 -7.46 -18.95
C LEU A 674 27.58 -8.30 -17.68
N THR A 675 28.64 -8.97 -17.23
CA THR A 675 28.60 -9.79 -16.00
C THR A 675 28.16 -8.95 -14.80
N GLU A 676 28.68 -7.73 -14.68
CA GLU A 676 28.32 -6.85 -13.58
C GLU A 676 26.90 -6.29 -13.73
N SER A 677 26.46 -5.96 -14.94
CA SER A 677 25.08 -5.56 -15.23
C SER A 677 24.09 -6.66 -14.83
N LEU A 678 24.33 -7.92 -15.25
CA LEU A 678 23.50 -9.07 -14.87
C LEU A 678 23.41 -9.24 -13.35
N ARG A 679 24.56 -9.16 -12.66
CA ARG A 679 24.63 -9.25 -11.20
C ARG A 679 23.85 -8.13 -10.49
N ARG A 680 23.96 -6.88 -10.96
CA ARG A 680 23.29 -5.71 -10.35
C ARG A 680 21.80 -5.66 -10.64
N LEU A 681 21.43 -6.01 -11.87
CA LEU A 681 20.05 -6.12 -12.31
C LEU A 681 19.36 -7.37 -11.74
N ARG A 682 20.14 -8.31 -11.16
CA ARG A 682 19.66 -9.56 -10.57
C ARG A 682 18.91 -10.42 -11.58
N THR A 683 19.50 -10.53 -12.77
CA THR A 683 18.96 -11.27 -13.91
C THR A 683 20.08 -12.07 -14.54
N ASP A 684 19.72 -13.18 -15.17
CA ASP A 684 20.61 -14.09 -15.90
C ASP A 684 20.78 -13.71 -17.38
N TYR A 685 19.86 -12.91 -17.94
CA TYR A 685 19.96 -12.37 -19.30
C TYR A 685 19.48 -10.91 -19.41
N LEU A 686 19.92 -10.23 -20.47
CA LEU A 686 19.38 -8.95 -20.95
C LEU A 686 18.52 -9.15 -22.20
N ASP A 687 17.40 -8.44 -22.30
CA ASP A 687 16.58 -8.47 -23.51
C ASP A 687 17.27 -7.72 -24.66
N LEU A 688 17.95 -6.61 -24.32
CA LEU A 688 18.69 -5.81 -25.29
C LEU A 688 20.01 -5.34 -24.68
N PHE A 689 21.11 -5.48 -25.42
CA PHE A 689 22.43 -5.04 -25.02
C PHE A 689 23.05 -4.10 -26.05
N PHE A 690 23.40 -2.89 -25.61
CA PHE A 690 23.91 -1.84 -26.49
C PHE A 690 25.41 -1.59 -26.34
N LEU A 691 26.09 -1.33 -27.45
CA LEU A 691 27.34 -0.57 -27.45
C LEU A 691 27.03 0.93 -27.26
N HIS A 692 27.50 1.52 -26.17
CA HIS A 692 27.16 2.87 -25.72
C HIS A 692 28.16 3.89 -26.27
N GLN A 693 27.69 4.83 -27.09
CA GLN A 693 28.49 5.85 -27.77
C GLN A 693 29.59 5.26 -28.67
N ALA A 694 29.37 4.07 -29.24
CA ALA A 694 30.29 3.46 -30.20
C ALA A 694 30.34 4.25 -31.51
N GLU A 695 31.55 4.43 -32.02
CA GLU A 695 31.84 4.91 -33.36
C GLU A 695 32.12 3.73 -34.32
N PRO A 696 32.11 3.92 -35.64
CA PRO A 696 32.42 2.85 -36.60
C PRO A 696 33.75 2.12 -36.33
N GLU A 697 34.77 2.84 -35.86
CA GLU A 697 36.08 2.29 -35.52
C GLU A 697 36.06 1.36 -34.28
N ASP A 698 35.05 1.48 -33.42
CA ASP A 698 34.90 0.65 -32.21
C ASP A 698 34.27 -0.73 -32.52
N VAL A 699 33.66 -0.90 -33.70
CA VAL A 699 32.92 -2.10 -34.12
C VAL A 699 33.81 -3.00 -34.98
N THR A 700 34.80 -3.64 -34.36
CA THR A 700 35.72 -4.55 -35.07
C THR A 700 35.13 -5.95 -35.25
N ASP A 701 35.66 -6.75 -36.19
CA ASP A 701 35.26 -8.16 -36.37
C ASP A 701 35.41 -8.99 -35.08
N GLU A 702 36.37 -8.64 -34.22
CA GLU A 702 36.57 -9.29 -32.93
C GLU A 702 35.42 -8.98 -31.97
N VAL A 703 34.99 -7.72 -31.90
CA VAL A 703 33.83 -7.30 -31.10
C VAL A 703 32.54 -7.93 -31.64
N LEU A 704 32.36 -7.99 -32.97
CA LEU A 704 31.19 -8.63 -33.59
C LEU A 704 31.10 -10.12 -33.26
N ARG A 705 32.20 -10.87 -33.40
CA ARG A 705 32.24 -12.30 -33.02
C ARG A 705 31.96 -12.50 -31.54
N PHE A 706 32.49 -11.63 -30.69
CA PHE A 706 32.27 -11.70 -29.24
C PHE A 706 30.81 -11.42 -28.86
N LEU A 707 30.20 -10.43 -29.48
CA LEU A 707 28.78 -10.12 -29.29
C LEU A 707 27.88 -11.29 -29.71
N ASP A 708 28.18 -11.96 -30.82
CA ASP A 708 27.42 -13.13 -31.25
C ASP A 708 27.63 -14.35 -30.34
N ASP A 709 28.84 -14.52 -29.79
CA ASP A 709 29.11 -15.52 -28.74
C ASP A 709 28.25 -15.27 -27.48
N LEU A 710 28.14 -14.02 -27.01
CA LEU A 710 27.27 -13.66 -25.88
C LEU A 710 25.79 -13.97 -26.15
N ARG A 711 25.33 -13.75 -27.39
CA ARG A 711 23.99 -14.12 -27.85
C ARG A 711 23.79 -15.63 -27.86
N SER A 712 24.75 -16.39 -28.39
CA SER A 712 24.71 -17.85 -28.43
C SER A 712 24.66 -18.48 -27.04
N LYS A 713 25.32 -17.86 -26.05
CA LYS A 713 25.30 -18.23 -24.63
C LYS A 713 24.00 -17.86 -23.91
N GLY A 714 23.08 -17.15 -24.58
CA GLY A 714 21.80 -16.71 -24.01
C GLY A 714 21.89 -15.57 -22.99
N LEU A 715 23.07 -14.95 -22.83
CA LEU A 715 23.28 -13.85 -21.88
C LEU A 715 22.64 -12.54 -22.35
N VAL A 716 22.53 -12.37 -23.67
CA VAL A 716 21.84 -11.26 -24.33
C VAL A 716 20.93 -11.81 -25.41
N ARG A 717 19.71 -11.29 -25.53
CA ARG A 717 18.77 -11.73 -26.57
C ARG A 717 19.00 -10.97 -27.86
N TRP A 718 18.91 -9.65 -27.81
CA TRP A 718 19.16 -8.75 -28.94
C TRP A 718 20.36 -7.84 -28.68
N ILE A 719 21.01 -7.43 -29.77
CA ILE A 719 22.22 -6.59 -29.73
C ILE A 719 21.98 -5.32 -30.51
N GLY A 720 22.46 -4.19 -30.01
CA GLY A 720 22.30 -2.92 -30.69
C GLY A 720 23.45 -1.93 -30.48
N VAL A 721 23.30 -0.77 -31.11
CA VAL A 721 24.19 0.40 -30.92
C VAL A 721 23.39 1.60 -30.41
N ALA A 722 23.90 2.28 -29.38
CA ALA A 722 23.32 3.47 -28.79
C ALA A 722 24.27 4.66 -28.91
N SER A 723 24.17 5.39 -30.02
CA SER A 723 25.10 6.47 -30.42
C SER A 723 24.38 7.64 -31.08
N ASP A 724 25.15 8.65 -31.49
CA ASP A 724 24.64 9.70 -32.36
C ASP A 724 24.19 9.12 -33.70
N ARG A 725 23.21 9.77 -34.32
CA ARG A 725 22.51 9.20 -35.49
C ARG A 725 23.43 8.86 -36.66
N SER A 726 24.38 9.75 -36.97
CA SER A 726 25.36 9.56 -38.06
C SER A 726 26.27 8.34 -37.81
N ALA A 727 26.67 8.09 -36.57
CA ALA A 727 27.42 6.90 -36.20
C ALA A 727 26.57 5.62 -36.35
N CYS A 728 25.32 5.64 -35.86
CA CYS A 728 24.38 4.53 -36.03
C CYS A 728 24.16 4.20 -37.52
N GLU A 729 24.01 5.21 -38.38
CA GLU A 729 23.85 5.05 -39.83
C GLU A 729 25.08 4.41 -40.47
N THR A 730 26.26 4.96 -40.16
CA THR A 730 27.53 4.44 -40.70
C THR A 730 27.77 2.99 -40.27
N ILE A 731 27.49 2.65 -39.01
CA ILE A 731 27.62 1.29 -38.48
C ILE A 731 26.60 0.34 -39.12
N ALA A 732 25.35 0.78 -39.31
CA ALA A 732 24.32 -0.02 -39.96
C ALA A 732 24.68 -0.36 -41.41
N VAL A 733 25.26 0.61 -42.15
CA VAL A 733 25.74 0.42 -43.52
C VAL A 733 26.95 -0.52 -43.57
N ALA A 734 27.89 -0.39 -42.62
CA ALA A 734 29.08 -1.23 -42.55
C ALA A 734 28.77 -2.69 -42.16
N HIS A 735 27.73 -2.91 -41.35
CA HIS A 735 27.36 -4.23 -40.80
C HIS A 735 25.87 -4.54 -41.00
N PRO A 736 25.41 -4.66 -42.25
CA PRO A 736 23.99 -4.81 -42.56
C PRO A 736 23.41 -6.08 -41.93
N GLY A 737 22.35 -5.93 -41.16
CA GLY A 737 21.60 -7.03 -40.54
C GLY A 737 22.27 -7.70 -39.33
N PHE A 738 23.43 -7.21 -38.85
CA PHE A 738 24.06 -7.74 -37.65
C PHE A 738 23.35 -7.28 -36.35
N PHE A 739 23.05 -5.99 -36.28
CA PHE A 739 22.42 -5.36 -35.11
C PHE A 739 20.89 -5.46 -35.19
N ASP A 740 20.28 -5.91 -34.09
CA ASP A 740 18.83 -5.99 -33.95
C ASP A 740 18.20 -4.62 -33.68
N ALA A 741 18.92 -3.70 -33.02
CA ALA A 741 18.37 -2.41 -32.63
C ALA A 741 19.36 -1.24 -32.70
N PHE A 742 18.83 -0.03 -32.92
CA PHE A 742 19.59 1.21 -32.82
C PHE A 742 18.89 2.20 -31.90
N GLN A 743 19.68 2.91 -31.07
CA GLN A 743 19.21 3.94 -30.16
C GLN A 743 19.89 5.29 -30.47
N TYR A 744 19.11 6.34 -30.72
CA TYR A 744 19.61 7.70 -30.98
C TYR A 744 18.62 8.79 -30.54
N SER A 745 19.03 10.07 -30.57
CA SER A 745 18.15 11.18 -30.19
C SER A 745 17.18 11.56 -31.31
N TRP A 746 15.92 11.82 -30.95
CA TRP A 746 14.90 12.39 -31.85
C TRP A 746 14.11 13.49 -31.13
N SER A 747 13.70 14.52 -31.86
CA SER A 747 12.70 15.49 -31.41
C SER A 747 11.97 16.07 -32.63
N ILE A 748 10.88 16.82 -32.41
CA ILE A 748 10.15 17.48 -33.50
C ILE A 748 11.03 18.43 -34.35
N LEU A 749 12.16 18.90 -33.80
CA LEU A 749 13.10 19.79 -34.48
C LEU A 749 14.02 19.04 -35.45
N ASN A 750 14.12 17.71 -35.34
CA ASN A 750 14.87 16.83 -36.23
C ASN A 750 13.96 15.63 -36.56
N HIS A 751 13.05 15.82 -37.52
CA HIS A 751 11.90 14.95 -37.72
C HIS A 751 12.20 13.64 -38.44
N ASP A 752 13.33 13.52 -39.13
CA ASP A 752 13.65 12.28 -39.84
C ASP A 752 13.87 11.14 -38.82
N CYS A 753 13.13 10.05 -38.95
CA CYS A 753 13.28 8.86 -38.11
C CYS A 753 13.13 7.54 -38.90
N PRO A 754 13.72 7.37 -40.09
CA PRO A 754 13.65 6.09 -40.78
C PRO A 754 14.44 5.03 -40.01
N PRO A 755 13.96 3.77 -39.97
CA PRO A 755 14.74 2.66 -39.46
C PRO A 755 16.01 2.48 -40.31
N PHE A 756 17.14 2.18 -39.67
CA PHE A 756 18.36 1.84 -40.40
C PHE A 756 18.20 0.46 -41.05
N GLY A 757 18.70 0.31 -42.28
CA GLY A 757 18.52 -0.91 -43.07
C GLY A 757 18.94 -2.18 -42.33
N GLY A 758 17.99 -3.10 -42.13
CA GLY A 758 18.23 -4.39 -41.46
C GLY A 758 18.01 -4.43 -39.95
N ALA A 759 17.79 -3.28 -39.29
CA ALA A 759 17.44 -3.24 -37.87
C ALA A 759 15.98 -3.66 -37.63
N ARG A 760 15.73 -4.39 -36.53
CA ARG A 760 14.40 -4.86 -36.12
C ARG A 760 13.68 -3.90 -35.20
N LEU A 761 14.41 -2.99 -34.54
CA LEU A 761 13.85 -2.05 -33.56
C LEU A 761 14.61 -0.74 -33.49
N THR A 762 13.88 0.38 -33.45
CA THR A 762 14.45 1.71 -33.24
C THR A 762 14.05 2.26 -31.87
N LEU A 763 15.03 2.72 -31.09
CA LEU A 763 14.81 3.40 -29.82
C LEU A 763 15.15 4.89 -29.97
N THR A 764 14.21 5.77 -29.69
CA THR A 764 14.46 7.22 -29.71
C THR A 764 14.43 7.81 -28.31
N HIS A 765 15.20 8.87 -28.07
CA HIS A 765 15.19 9.58 -26.79
C HIS A 765 15.33 11.08 -26.96
N ARG A 766 15.16 11.83 -25.85
CA ARG A 766 15.27 13.31 -25.79
C ARG A 766 14.19 14.09 -26.57
N ALA A 767 13.06 13.47 -26.89
CA ALA A 767 11.92 14.12 -27.53
C ALA A 767 11.50 15.43 -26.84
N LEU A 768 11.41 15.42 -25.50
CA LEU A 768 11.07 16.61 -24.72
C LEU A 768 12.29 17.48 -24.37
N LEU A 769 13.42 16.85 -24.02
CA LEU A 769 14.60 17.59 -23.55
C LEU A 769 15.13 18.56 -24.61
N ASN A 770 15.04 18.19 -25.88
CA ASN A 770 15.54 19.00 -26.99
C ASN A 770 14.50 19.99 -27.56
N ALA A 771 13.20 19.78 -27.31
CA ALA A 771 12.15 20.55 -27.99
C ALA A 771 11.24 21.36 -27.07
N LEU A 772 10.98 20.94 -25.82
CA LEU A 772 9.95 21.56 -24.99
C LEU A 772 10.23 23.05 -24.73
N GLN A 773 11.46 23.38 -24.32
CA GLN A 773 11.85 24.77 -24.07
C GLN A 773 11.96 25.58 -25.37
N PRO A 774 12.71 25.17 -26.41
CA PRO A 774 12.83 25.96 -27.63
C PRO A 774 11.50 26.20 -28.35
N VAL A 775 10.63 25.18 -28.42
CA VAL A 775 9.29 25.32 -29.03
C VAL A 775 8.40 26.20 -28.16
N GLY A 776 8.42 26.04 -26.84
CA GLY A 776 7.63 26.88 -25.93
C GLY A 776 8.03 28.36 -25.99
N GLU A 777 9.34 28.64 -26.04
CA GLU A 777 9.87 30.00 -26.20
C GLU A 777 9.46 30.58 -27.56
N TRP A 778 9.55 29.82 -28.64
CA TRP A 778 9.11 30.24 -29.97
C TRP A 778 7.60 30.56 -30.01
N LEU A 779 6.75 29.68 -29.47
CA LEU A 779 5.30 29.89 -29.39
C LEU A 779 4.94 31.13 -28.57
N SER A 780 5.69 31.41 -27.50
CA SER A 780 5.48 32.60 -26.67
C SER A 780 5.80 33.91 -27.41
N GLN A 781 6.76 33.87 -28.35
CA GLN A 781 7.14 35.01 -29.19
C GLN A 781 6.25 35.16 -30.44
N ARG A 782 5.44 34.14 -30.76
CA ARG A 782 4.59 34.07 -31.96
C ARG A 782 3.16 33.65 -31.57
N PRO A 783 2.36 34.54 -30.94
CA PRO A 783 1.01 34.19 -30.51
C PRO A 783 0.09 33.74 -31.65
N ASP A 784 0.31 34.25 -32.86
CA ASP A 784 -0.43 33.87 -34.06
C ASP A 784 -0.13 32.42 -34.50
N ALA A 785 1.15 32.01 -34.47
CA ALA A 785 1.56 30.63 -34.73
C ALA A 785 1.07 29.70 -33.59
N CYS A 786 1.11 30.17 -32.34
CA CYS A 786 0.58 29.44 -31.20
C CYS A 786 -0.92 29.19 -31.33
N GLN A 787 -1.68 30.19 -31.77
CA GLN A 787 -3.11 30.03 -32.02
C GLN A 787 -3.37 29.00 -33.13
N ARG A 788 -2.72 29.13 -34.30
CA ARG A 788 -2.91 28.19 -35.42
C ARG A 788 -2.53 26.75 -35.07
N LEU A 789 -1.40 26.56 -34.37
CA LEU A 789 -0.99 25.23 -33.93
C LEU A 789 -1.89 24.68 -32.81
N SER A 790 -2.44 25.54 -31.95
CA SER A 790 -3.41 25.13 -30.94
C SER A 790 -4.75 24.71 -31.55
N GLU A 791 -5.20 25.43 -32.58
CA GLU A 791 -6.39 25.07 -33.37
C GLU A 791 -6.17 23.75 -34.11
N ALA A 792 -5.03 23.59 -34.78
CA ALA A 792 -4.68 22.35 -35.48
C ALA A 792 -4.59 21.15 -34.53
N ALA A 793 -3.94 21.32 -33.38
CA ALA A 793 -3.83 20.28 -32.35
C ALA A 793 -5.12 20.11 -31.52
N GLN A 794 -6.11 20.99 -31.68
CA GLN A 794 -7.32 21.06 -30.84
C GLN A 794 -6.99 21.13 -29.33
N MET A 795 -5.92 21.84 -28.98
CA MET A 795 -5.44 21.96 -27.60
C MET A 795 -4.65 23.24 -27.42
N ASP A 796 -4.82 23.93 -26.29
CA ASP A 796 -4.05 25.14 -25.96
C ASP A 796 -2.56 24.80 -25.73
N LEU A 797 -1.71 25.15 -26.69
CA LEU A 797 -0.27 24.89 -26.64
C LEU A 797 0.53 25.98 -25.91
N SER A 798 -0.12 27.06 -25.45
CA SER A 798 0.53 28.05 -24.57
C SER A 798 0.80 27.47 -23.18
N ALA A 799 0.04 26.44 -22.79
CA ALA A 799 0.29 25.67 -21.58
C ALA A 799 1.43 24.65 -21.79
N GLU A 800 2.54 24.81 -21.06
CA GLU A 800 3.73 23.92 -21.12
C GLU A 800 3.36 22.43 -21.00
N ARG A 801 2.36 22.09 -20.19
CA ARG A 801 1.88 20.71 -20.01
C ARG A 801 1.31 20.12 -21.30
N ASN A 802 0.46 20.88 -21.98
CA ASN A 802 -0.20 20.46 -23.21
C ASN A 802 0.83 20.31 -24.33
N LEU A 803 1.76 21.27 -24.42
CA LEU A 803 2.88 21.20 -25.34
C LEU A 803 3.74 19.95 -25.10
N ALA A 804 4.05 19.61 -23.86
CA ALA A 804 4.79 18.39 -23.53
C ALA A 804 4.05 17.10 -23.93
N ASP A 805 2.74 17.04 -23.71
CA ASP A 805 1.92 15.86 -24.06
C ASP A 805 1.85 15.67 -25.59
N VAL A 806 1.70 16.75 -26.37
CA VAL A 806 1.72 16.70 -27.84
C VAL A 806 3.10 16.35 -28.38
N LEU A 807 4.18 16.94 -27.87
CA LEU A 807 5.54 16.64 -28.32
C LEU A 807 5.93 15.18 -28.05
N LEU A 808 5.53 14.63 -26.91
CA LEU A 808 5.76 13.22 -26.60
C LEU A 808 4.91 12.30 -27.51
N SER A 809 3.66 12.68 -27.79
CA SER A 809 2.79 11.95 -28.72
C SER A 809 3.31 11.99 -30.16
N CYS A 810 3.92 13.09 -30.60
CA CYS A 810 4.60 13.18 -31.89
C CYS A 810 5.78 12.20 -31.97
N ALA A 811 6.55 12.04 -30.89
CA ALA A 811 7.64 11.07 -30.85
C ALA A 811 7.14 9.63 -30.99
N LEU A 812 6.01 9.30 -30.35
CA LEU A 812 5.38 7.98 -30.47
C LEU A 812 4.87 7.72 -31.89
N LEU A 813 4.34 8.73 -32.57
CA LEU A 813 3.91 8.62 -33.97
C LEU A 813 5.09 8.49 -34.94
N ALA A 814 6.19 9.21 -34.67
CA ALA A 814 7.39 9.16 -35.50
C ALA A 814 8.16 7.84 -35.37
N ASN A 815 7.91 7.06 -34.32
CA ASN A 815 8.55 5.78 -34.03
C ASN A 815 7.51 4.69 -33.70
N GLU A 816 6.53 4.51 -34.60
CA GLU A 816 5.34 3.67 -34.37
C GLU A 816 5.68 2.18 -34.11
N ASP A 817 6.71 1.65 -34.80
CA ASP A 817 7.19 0.27 -34.64
C ASP A 817 8.35 0.15 -33.62
N GLY A 818 8.71 1.24 -32.94
CA GLY A 818 9.86 1.31 -32.04
C GLY A 818 9.49 1.64 -30.59
N ILE A 819 10.50 2.09 -29.82
CA ILE A 819 10.33 2.52 -28.42
C ILE A 819 10.82 3.95 -28.25
N VAL A 820 10.01 4.80 -27.62
CA VAL A 820 10.37 6.17 -27.24
C VAL A 820 10.75 6.21 -25.76
N LEU A 821 11.96 6.65 -25.43
CA LEU A 821 12.45 6.75 -24.07
C LEU A 821 12.11 8.12 -23.46
N ALA A 822 11.36 8.10 -22.37
CA ALA A 822 11.02 9.28 -21.58
C ALA A 822 11.40 9.06 -20.11
N SER A 823 11.64 10.15 -19.39
CA SER A 823 12.12 10.08 -18.00
C SER A 823 11.74 11.35 -17.23
N SER A 824 11.45 11.22 -15.93
CA SER A 824 11.13 12.32 -15.02
C SER A 824 11.49 11.97 -13.58
N ARG A 825 11.96 12.98 -12.83
CA ARG A 825 12.23 12.86 -11.38
C ARG A 825 10.99 13.05 -10.50
N LYS A 826 9.83 13.33 -11.10
CA LYS A 826 8.54 13.55 -10.41
C LYS A 826 7.59 12.41 -10.77
N THR A 827 7.14 11.66 -9.76
CA THR A 827 6.24 10.50 -9.89
C THR A 827 4.96 10.82 -10.67
N GLN A 828 4.34 11.97 -10.43
CA GLN A 828 3.14 12.42 -11.17
C GLN A 828 3.38 12.53 -12.68
N ARG A 829 4.54 13.09 -13.07
CA ARG A 829 4.91 13.19 -14.49
C ARG A 829 5.22 11.82 -15.09
N VAL A 830 5.76 10.88 -14.31
CA VAL A 830 6.00 9.49 -14.77
C VAL A 830 4.67 8.77 -15.05
N ARG A 831 3.66 8.92 -14.18
CA ARG A 831 2.32 8.34 -14.43
C ARG A 831 1.68 8.93 -15.68
N ARG A 832 1.81 10.24 -15.89
CA ARG A 832 1.34 10.93 -17.10
C ARG A 832 1.95 10.39 -18.39
N LEU A 833 3.20 9.89 -18.36
CA LEU A 833 3.81 9.25 -19.53
C LEU A 833 2.95 8.07 -20.03
N GLY A 834 2.43 7.26 -19.11
CA GLY A 834 1.52 6.17 -19.40
C GLY A 834 0.20 6.62 -20.02
N GLU A 835 -0.41 7.66 -19.46
CA GLU A 835 -1.64 8.24 -19.99
C GLU A 835 -1.45 8.77 -21.42
N VAL A 836 -0.32 9.42 -21.71
CA VAL A 836 0.00 9.93 -23.06
C VAL A 836 0.14 8.77 -24.06
N MET A 837 0.76 7.66 -23.65
CA MET A 837 0.91 6.47 -24.49
C MET A 837 -0.44 5.88 -24.95
N GLU A 838 -1.45 5.88 -24.07
CA GLU A 838 -2.75 5.27 -24.33
C GLU A 838 -3.81 6.23 -24.92
N ASN A 839 -3.56 7.54 -24.91
CA ASN A 839 -4.58 8.52 -25.28
C ASN A 839 -4.69 8.73 -26.80
N GLN A 840 -5.75 8.19 -27.40
CA GLN A 840 -6.01 8.30 -28.84
C GLN A 840 -6.34 9.73 -29.30
N SER A 841 -7.00 10.52 -28.46
CA SER A 841 -7.29 11.93 -28.76
C SER A 841 -5.98 12.72 -28.89
N LEU A 842 -5.05 12.53 -27.96
CA LEU A 842 -3.72 13.14 -28.02
C LEU A 842 -2.92 12.70 -29.25
N LYS A 843 -3.02 11.44 -29.69
CA LYS A 843 -2.40 10.99 -30.95
C LYS A 843 -2.97 11.71 -32.17
N ASN A 844 -4.28 11.95 -32.21
CA ASN A 844 -4.90 12.70 -33.29
C ASN A 844 -4.44 14.17 -33.28
N SER A 845 -4.44 14.81 -32.10
CA SER A 845 -3.88 16.14 -31.88
C SER A 845 -2.42 16.23 -32.33
N ALA A 846 -1.61 15.24 -31.98
CA ALA A 846 -0.20 15.16 -32.33
C ALA A 846 0.01 14.95 -33.84
N ARG A 847 -0.83 14.18 -34.52
CA ARG A 847 -0.77 14.00 -35.98
C ARG A 847 -1.05 15.31 -36.71
N ALA A 848 -2.08 16.05 -36.27
CA ALA A 848 -2.40 17.36 -36.82
C ALA A 848 -1.30 18.39 -36.53
N PHE A 849 -0.74 18.37 -35.31
CA PHE A 849 0.41 19.20 -34.95
C PHE A 849 1.65 18.86 -35.80
N LEU A 850 1.98 17.58 -35.99
CA LEU A 850 3.12 17.12 -36.79
C LEU A 850 3.03 17.60 -38.26
N ALA A 851 1.81 17.64 -38.81
CA ALA A 851 1.57 18.09 -40.18
C ALA A 851 1.66 19.63 -40.33
N ALA A 852 1.18 20.37 -39.33
CA ALA A 852 1.17 21.83 -39.35
C ALA A 852 2.51 22.45 -38.91
N PHE A 853 3.24 21.81 -38.00
CA PHE A 853 4.46 22.36 -37.39
C PHE A 853 5.54 22.75 -38.41
N PRO A 854 5.87 21.96 -39.45
CA PRO A 854 6.86 22.37 -40.45
C PRO A 854 6.45 23.60 -41.27
N GLN A 855 5.14 23.81 -41.49
CA GLN A 855 4.63 24.96 -42.25
C GLN A 855 4.76 26.27 -41.46
N GLU A 856 4.59 26.19 -40.14
CA GLU A 856 4.68 27.32 -39.22
C GLU A 856 6.12 27.60 -38.76
N ALA A 857 6.90 26.54 -38.51
CA ALA A 857 8.20 26.60 -37.83
C ALA A 857 9.40 26.42 -38.78
N GLY A 858 9.17 26.02 -40.03
CA GLY A 858 10.22 25.63 -41.00
C GLY A 858 11.22 26.72 -41.37
N THR A 859 10.91 27.99 -41.12
CA THR A 859 11.85 29.12 -41.32
C THR A 859 12.60 29.53 -40.04
N TYR A 860 12.12 29.13 -38.86
CA TYR A 860 12.64 29.59 -37.57
C TYR A 860 13.69 28.64 -36.97
N PHE A 861 13.49 27.33 -37.09
CA PHE A 861 14.44 26.34 -36.57
C PHE A 861 15.54 25.93 -37.58
N GLY A 862 15.57 26.54 -38.77
CA GLY A 862 16.63 26.36 -39.76
C GLY A 862 16.54 25.05 -40.56
N SER A 863 17.07 25.10 -41.80
CA SER A 863 16.99 24.07 -42.85
C SER A 863 17.99 22.92 -42.68
N GLU A 864 17.99 22.22 -41.55
CA GLU A 864 18.59 20.87 -41.44
C GLU A 864 17.51 19.76 -41.46
N ALA A 865 16.27 20.14 -41.72
CA ALA A 865 15.09 19.29 -41.59
C ALA A 865 14.44 18.99 -42.97
N ARG A 866 15.23 18.56 -43.97
CA ARG A 866 14.79 17.80 -45.17
C ARG A 866 16.01 17.09 -45.77
N PRO A 867 15.98 15.78 -46.06
CA PRO A 867 17.03 15.14 -46.83
C PRO A 867 16.86 15.45 -48.33
N ALA A 868 17.99 15.69 -49.00
CA ALA A 868 18.16 15.52 -50.44
C ALA A 868 18.47 14.05 -50.75
#